data_AF-A0A8D1K6D1-F1
#
_entry.id   AF-A0A8D1K6D1-F1
#
_cell.length_a   1.000
_cell.length_b   1.000
_cell.length_c   1.000
_cell.angle_alpha   90.00
_cell.angle_beta   90.00
_cell.angle_gamma   90.00
#
_symmetry.space_group_name_H-M   'P 1'
#
loop_
_entity.id
_entity.type
_entity.pdbx_description
1 polymer ?
#
loop_
_entity_poly.entity_id
_entity_poly.type
_entity_poly.pdbx_seq_one_letter_code
_entity_poly.pdbx_strand_id
1 'polypeptide(L)'
;MLIKFFLLNILACTGLFFVLIFASFFFFFISHAVQLLDARRTKHLQLTIQALQDELRTQRDLNHLLQQESGNRGAEHFTIELTEENFRRLQAEHDRQAKELFLLRKTLEEMELRIETQKQTLNARDESIKKLLEMLQSKGLPSKSLEDDNERTRRMAEAESQVSHLEVILDQKEKENIHLREELHRRSQLQPEPAKTKALQTVIEMKDTKIASLERNIRDLEDEIQMLKANGVLNTEDREEEIKQIEVYKSHSKFMKTKIDQLKQELSKKESELLALQTKLETLSNQNSDCKQHIEVLKESLTAKEQRAAILQTEVDALRLRLEEKESFLNKKTKQLQDLTEEKGTLAGEIRDMKDMLEVKERKINVLQKKIENLQEQLRDKDKQLTNLKDRVKSLQTDSSNTDTALATLEEALSEKERIIERLKEQRERDDRERLEEIESFRKENKDLKEKVNALQAELTEKESSLIDLKEHASSLASAGLKRDSKLKSLEIAIEQKKEECSKLEAQLKKQAEQLFNQMYNPAHNIEDDSRMNPEFADRIKQLDKEASYYRDECGKAQAEVDRLLEILKEVENEKNDKDKKIAELERHMKDQNKKVANLKHNQQLEKKKNAQLLEEVRRREDTMADNSQHLQIEELMNALEKTRQELDATKARLASTQQSLAEKEAHLANLRIERRKQLEEILEMKQEALLAAISEKDANIALLELSASKKKKTQEEVMALKREKDRLVHQLKQQTQNRMKLMADNYDEDHHHYHHHHHHHHHRSPGRSQHSNHRPSPDQVSCIAAYL
;
A
#
# COMPACT_ATOMS: atom_id res chain seq x y z
N MET A 1 94.01 -0.42 -72.47
CA MET A 1 93.18 0.03 -71.34
C MET A 1 91.81 0.56 -71.77
N LEU A 2 91.72 1.59 -72.62
CA LEU A 2 90.48 2.35 -72.92
C LEU A 2 89.20 1.50 -73.05
N ILE A 3 89.20 0.41 -73.81
CA ILE A 3 88.03 -0.45 -74.03
C ILE A 3 87.41 -0.94 -72.71
N LYS A 4 88.21 -1.35 -71.72
CA LYS A 4 87.67 -1.75 -70.40
C LYS A 4 87.03 -0.59 -69.65
N PHE A 5 87.58 0.62 -69.76
CA PHE A 5 87.03 1.83 -69.12
C PHE A 5 85.71 2.27 -69.79
N PHE A 6 85.61 2.07 -71.11
CA PHE A 6 84.39 2.35 -71.87
C PHE A 6 83.26 1.37 -71.54
N LEU A 7 83.56 0.05 -71.48
CA LEU A 7 82.58 -0.95 -71.03
C LEU A 7 82.15 -0.72 -69.57
N LEU A 8 83.06 -0.32 -68.67
CA LEU A 8 82.70 -0.07 -67.27
C LEU A 8 81.77 1.14 -67.12
N ASN A 9 81.98 2.22 -67.91
CA ASN A 9 81.07 3.35 -67.95
C ASN A 9 79.70 2.96 -68.56
N ILE A 10 79.67 2.17 -69.63
CA ILE A 10 78.41 1.67 -70.20
C ILE A 10 77.63 0.86 -69.15
N LEU A 11 78.29 -0.03 -68.39
CA LEU A 11 77.66 -0.84 -67.35
C LEU A 11 77.16 -0.01 -66.16
N ALA A 12 77.91 1.04 -65.78
CA ALA A 12 77.48 1.98 -64.74
C ALA A 12 76.28 2.82 -65.19
N CYS A 13 76.28 3.31 -66.44
CA CYS A 13 75.17 4.07 -67.02
C CYS A 13 73.91 3.22 -67.19
N THR A 14 73.99 1.96 -67.63
CA THR A 14 72.81 1.08 -67.69
C THR A 14 72.32 0.72 -66.29
N GLY A 15 73.21 0.54 -65.31
CA GLY A 15 72.85 0.37 -63.90
C GLY A 15 72.07 1.55 -63.35
N LEU A 16 72.57 2.79 -63.50
CA LEU A 16 71.85 4.01 -63.10
C LEU A 16 70.52 4.15 -63.85
N PHE A 17 70.48 3.84 -65.15
CA PHE A 17 69.26 3.95 -65.95
C PHE A 17 68.17 2.98 -65.45
N PHE A 18 68.53 1.73 -65.13
CA PHE A 18 67.60 0.79 -64.50
C PHE A 18 67.13 1.25 -63.12
N VAL A 19 68.02 1.77 -62.26
CA VAL A 19 67.65 2.31 -60.94
C VAL A 19 66.69 3.51 -61.07
N LEU A 20 66.95 4.43 -62.01
CA LEU A 20 66.09 5.58 -62.28
C LEU A 20 64.72 5.17 -62.82
N ILE A 21 64.65 4.17 -63.71
CA ILE A 21 63.39 3.59 -64.18
C ILE A 21 62.64 2.94 -63.01
N PHE A 22 63.30 2.12 -62.19
CA PHE A 22 62.64 1.43 -61.07
C PHE A 22 62.14 2.42 -60.01
N ALA A 23 62.92 3.45 -59.70
CA ALA A 23 62.50 4.55 -58.82
C ALA A 23 61.31 5.32 -59.40
N SER A 24 61.30 5.59 -60.71
CA SER A 24 60.18 6.27 -61.40
C SER A 24 58.90 5.43 -61.36
N PHE A 25 58.99 4.12 -61.63
CA PHE A 25 57.85 3.20 -61.51
C PHE A 25 57.35 3.09 -60.07
N PHE A 26 58.24 3.01 -59.08
CA PHE A 26 57.89 2.95 -57.67
C PHE A 26 57.21 4.24 -57.19
N PHE A 27 57.72 5.40 -57.60
CA PHE A 27 57.13 6.70 -57.27
C PHE A 27 55.77 6.89 -57.97
N PHE A 28 55.62 6.45 -59.22
CA PHE A 28 54.33 6.42 -59.92
C PHE A 28 53.32 5.51 -59.21
N PHE A 29 53.73 4.32 -58.79
CA PHE A 29 52.86 3.37 -58.09
C PHE A 29 52.42 3.89 -56.71
N ILE A 30 53.33 4.52 -55.95
CA ILE A 30 52.99 5.20 -54.69
C ILE A 30 52.03 6.38 -54.95
N SER A 31 52.32 7.24 -55.92
CA SER A 31 51.47 8.38 -56.26
C SER A 31 50.05 7.93 -56.65
N HIS A 32 49.95 6.85 -57.43
CA HIS A 32 48.66 6.28 -57.83
C HIS A 32 47.93 5.62 -56.65
N ALA A 33 48.64 4.91 -55.76
CA ALA A 33 48.06 4.35 -54.54
C ALA A 33 47.54 5.43 -53.57
N VAL A 34 48.27 6.54 -53.42
CA VAL A 34 47.83 7.71 -52.63
C VAL A 34 46.58 8.35 -53.24
N GLN A 35 46.55 8.57 -54.56
CA GLN A 35 45.35 9.07 -55.24
C GLN A 35 44.13 8.14 -55.05
N LEU A 36 44.34 6.82 -55.09
CA LEU A 36 43.27 5.83 -54.91
C LEU A 36 42.79 5.77 -53.44
N LEU A 37 43.69 5.99 -52.47
CA LEU A 37 43.35 6.16 -51.05
C LEU A 37 42.53 7.44 -50.81
N ASP A 38 42.96 8.60 -51.31
CA ASP A 38 42.21 9.85 -51.14
C ASP A 38 40.88 9.85 -51.90
N ALA A 39 40.79 9.20 -53.06
CA ALA A 39 39.52 9.00 -53.76
C ALA A 39 38.55 8.15 -52.92
N ARG A 40 39.02 7.06 -52.29
CA ARG A 40 38.22 6.26 -51.35
C ARG A 40 37.82 7.05 -50.11
N ARG A 41 38.75 7.80 -49.52
CA ARG A 41 38.54 8.64 -48.32
C ARG A 41 37.50 9.73 -48.58
N THR A 42 37.62 10.42 -49.72
CA THR A 42 36.66 11.45 -50.17
C THR A 42 35.27 10.86 -50.38
N LYS A 43 35.17 9.70 -51.06
CA LYS A 43 33.89 9.01 -51.26
C LYS A 43 33.25 8.55 -49.94
N HIS A 44 34.04 8.06 -48.99
CA HIS A 44 33.54 7.70 -47.65
C HIS A 44 33.06 8.93 -46.90
N LEU A 45 33.83 10.03 -46.90
CA LEU A 45 33.44 11.29 -46.25
C LEU A 45 32.14 11.84 -46.83
N GLN A 46 31.96 11.79 -48.15
CA GLN A 46 30.74 12.22 -48.82
C GLN A 46 29.52 11.38 -48.43
N LEU A 47 29.67 10.05 -48.29
CA LEU A 47 28.60 9.17 -47.79
C LEU A 47 28.26 9.46 -46.32
N THR A 48 29.27 9.74 -45.47
CA THR A 48 29.05 10.13 -44.08
C THR A 48 28.33 11.48 -43.96
N ILE A 49 28.68 12.46 -44.79
CA ILE A 49 27.99 13.76 -44.86
C ILE A 49 26.54 13.58 -45.31
N GLN A 50 26.26 12.74 -46.32
CA GLN A 50 24.90 12.45 -46.78
C GLN A 50 24.04 11.86 -45.65
N ALA A 51 24.53 10.83 -44.95
CA ALA A 51 23.81 10.22 -43.83
C ALA A 51 23.47 11.23 -42.73
N LEU A 52 24.42 12.09 -42.35
CA LEU A 52 24.19 13.14 -41.36
C LEU A 52 23.21 14.23 -41.84
N GLN A 53 23.16 14.52 -43.15
CA GLN A 53 22.19 15.46 -43.72
C GLN A 53 20.77 14.89 -43.74
N ASP A 54 20.61 13.60 -43.99
CA ASP A 54 19.31 12.93 -43.98
C ASP A 54 18.78 12.71 -42.56
N GLU A 55 19.65 12.40 -41.59
CA GLU A 55 19.29 12.33 -40.17
C GLU A 55 18.96 13.72 -39.58
N LEU A 56 19.65 14.77 -40.02
CA LEU A 56 19.27 16.16 -39.71
C LEU A 56 17.99 16.62 -40.45
N ARG A 57 17.54 15.87 -41.47
CA ARG A 57 16.24 16.12 -42.12
C ARG A 57 15.12 15.48 -41.30
N THR A 58 15.22 14.19 -40.98
CA THR A 58 14.22 13.50 -40.15
C THR A 58 14.07 14.12 -38.76
N GLN A 59 15.15 14.62 -38.15
CA GLN A 59 15.05 15.39 -36.90
C GLN A 59 14.29 16.70 -37.04
N ARG A 60 14.37 17.41 -38.18
CA ARG A 60 13.56 18.62 -38.43
C ARG A 60 12.08 18.28 -38.62
N ASP A 61 11.79 17.23 -39.40
CA ASP A 61 10.43 16.78 -39.66
C ASP A 61 9.73 16.35 -38.36
N LEU A 62 10.45 15.63 -37.48
CA LEU A 62 9.98 15.25 -36.15
C LEU A 62 9.78 16.48 -35.24
N ASN A 63 10.66 17.48 -35.31
CA ASN A 63 10.51 18.73 -34.54
C ASN A 63 9.28 19.53 -35.00
N HIS A 64 9.01 19.58 -36.31
CA HIS A 64 7.81 20.21 -36.85
C HIS A 64 6.54 19.52 -36.35
N LEU A 65 6.52 18.18 -36.28
CA LEU A 65 5.40 17.42 -35.74
C LEU A 65 5.15 17.75 -34.24
N LEU A 66 6.21 17.77 -33.42
CA LEU A 66 6.14 18.13 -32.00
C LEU A 66 5.72 19.60 -31.76
N GLN A 67 6.12 20.52 -32.63
CA GLN A 67 5.67 21.91 -32.60
C GLN A 67 4.20 22.05 -33.02
N GLN A 68 3.70 21.18 -33.90
CA GLN A 68 2.30 21.14 -34.29
C GLN A 68 1.40 20.59 -33.17
N GLU A 69 1.86 19.63 -32.36
CA GLU A 69 1.12 19.15 -31.19
C GLU A 69 1.12 20.15 -30.00
N SER A 70 2.19 20.93 -29.82
CA SER A 70 2.30 21.86 -28.69
C SER A 70 1.52 23.17 -28.87
N GLY A 71 1.26 23.60 -30.11
CA GLY A 71 0.41 24.77 -30.40
C GLY A 71 -1.06 24.62 -29.95
N ASN A 72 -1.53 23.41 -29.66
CA ASN A 72 -2.94 23.10 -29.43
C ASN A 72 -3.28 22.66 -27.99
N ARG A 73 -2.38 22.92 -27.02
CA ARG A 73 -2.59 22.71 -25.57
C ARG A 73 -2.47 23.99 -24.73
N GLY A 74 -2.82 25.13 -25.32
CA GLY A 74 -2.94 26.41 -24.60
C GLY A 74 -4.28 26.54 -23.89
N ALA A 75 -4.27 26.34 -22.56
CA ALA A 75 -5.36 26.61 -21.62
C ALA A 75 -6.72 25.93 -21.87
N GLU A 76 -6.96 24.80 -21.19
CA GLU A 76 -8.15 24.67 -20.34
C GLU A 76 -7.90 23.71 -19.17
N HIS A 77 -8.75 23.78 -18.14
CA HIS A 77 -8.45 23.27 -16.79
C HIS A 77 -8.81 21.78 -16.63
N PHE A 78 -8.04 21.03 -15.83
CA PHE A 78 -8.33 19.61 -15.56
C PHE A 78 -9.50 19.46 -14.57
N THR A 79 -10.72 19.35 -15.11
CA THR A 79 -11.91 18.82 -14.42
C THR A 79 -12.52 17.73 -15.28
N ILE A 80 -12.25 16.47 -14.93
CA ILE A 80 -12.70 15.30 -15.72
C ILE A 80 -14.17 15.00 -15.38
N GLU A 81 -15.09 15.54 -16.18
CA GLU A 81 -16.45 15.00 -16.25
C GLU A 81 -16.50 13.75 -17.13
N LEU A 82 -17.25 12.74 -16.69
CA LEU A 82 -17.35 11.42 -17.33
C LEU A 82 -18.34 11.43 -18.50
N THR A 83 -17.99 12.15 -19.57
CA THR A 83 -18.76 12.21 -20.82
C THR A 83 -18.27 11.17 -21.84
N GLU A 84 -19.16 10.75 -22.75
CA GLU A 84 -18.82 9.76 -23.80
C GLU A 84 -17.68 10.26 -24.72
N GLU A 85 -17.61 11.56 -24.97
CA GLU A 85 -16.53 12.15 -25.77
C GLU A 85 -15.17 12.02 -25.08
N ASN A 86 -15.10 12.18 -23.74
CA ASN A 86 -13.85 11.96 -22.99
C ASN A 86 -13.39 10.50 -23.05
N PHE A 87 -14.30 9.52 -23.03
CA PHE A 87 -13.95 8.12 -23.30
C PHE A 87 -13.42 7.90 -24.72
N ARG A 88 -14.03 8.51 -25.74
CA ARG A 88 -13.54 8.41 -27.14
C ARG A 88 -12.17 9.09 -27.32
N ARG A 89 -11.93 10.24 -26.68
CA ARG A 89 -10.63 10.92 -26.65
C ARG A 89 -9.56 10.06 -25.96
N LEU A 90 -9.87 9.45 -24.82
CA LEU A 90 -8.96 8.58 -24.08
C LEU A 90 -8.62 7.29 -24.84
N GLN A 91 -9.61 6.67 -25.51
CA GLN A 91 -9.38 5.51 -26.39
C GLN A 91 -8.49 5.89 -27.58
N ALA A 92 -8.74 7.05 -28.21
CA ALA A 92 -7.90 7.54 -29.31
C ALA A 92 -6.47 7.87 -28.87
N GLU A 93 -6.27 8.36 -27.64
CA GLU A 93 -4.94 8.54 -27.06
C GLU A 93 -4.25 7.19 -26.79
N HIS A 94 -4.94 6.24 -26.17
CA HIS A 94 -4.42 4.89 -25.94
C HIS A 94 -3.99 4.22 -27.26
N ASP A 95 -4.81 4.32 -28.31
CA ASP A 95 -4.51 3.79 -29.64
C ASP A 95 -3.41 4.57 -30.38
N ARG A 96 -3.10 5.82 -29.96
CA ARG A 96 -1.92 6.58 -30.39
C ARG A 96 -0.67 6.10 -29.66
N GLN A 97 -0.72 6.01 -28.33
CA GLN A 97 0.36 5.52 -27.47
C GLN A 97 0.77 4.08 -27.87
N ALA A 98 -0.18 3.21 -28.21
CA ALA A 98 0.09 1.86 -28.69
C ALA A 98 0.89 1.84 -30.02
N LYS A 99 0.61 2.76 -30.95
CA LYS A 99 1.35 2.92 -32.22
C LYS A 99 2.75 3.51 -31.99
N GLU A 100 2.85 4.47 -31.09
CA GLU A 100 4.11 5.09 -30.68
C GLU A 100 5.04 4.06 -30.01
N LEU A 101 4.52 3.26 -29.07
CA LEU A 101 5.23 2.14 -28.46
C LEU A 101 5.64 1.06 -29.46
N PHE A 102 4.82 0.76 -30.47
CA PHE A 102 5.17 -0.17 -31.54
C PHE A 102 6.33 0.35 -32.40
N LEU A 103 6.32 1.62 -32.78
CA LEU A 103 7.41 2.25 -33.53
C LEU A 103 8.70 2.31 -32.70
N LEU A 104 8.63 2.72 -31.43
CA LEU A 104 9.79 2.77 -30.53
C LEU A 104 10.43 1.40 -30.32
N ARG A 105 9.62 0.33 -30.16
CA ARG A 105 10.13 -1.05 -30.10
C ARG A 105 10.87 -1.43 -31.38
N LYS A 106 10.28 -1.15 -32.55
CA LYS A 106 10.91 -1.46 -33.84
C LYS A 106 12.21 -0.68 -34.08
N THR A 107 12.29 0.58 -33.65
CA THR A 107 13.54 1.36 -33.68
C THR A 107 14.58 0.77 -32.73
N LEU A 108 14.18 0.30 -31.55
CA LEU A 108 15.07 -0.36 -30.59
C LEU A 108 15.61 -1.69 -31.14
N GLU A 109 14.76 -2.53 -31.73
CA GLU A 109 15.16 -3.77 -32.44
C GLU A 109 16.19 -3.48 -33.56
N GLU A 110 16.01 -2.39 -34.32
CA GLU A 110 16.98 -2.00 -35.35
C GLU A 110 18.32 -1.52 -34.75
N MET A 111 18.28 -0.79 -33.63
CA MET A 111 19.51 -0.40 -32.92
C MET A 111 20.25 -1.62 -32.34
N GLU A 112 19.55 -2.59 -31.77
CA GLU A 112 20.15 -3.85 -31.28
C GLU A 112 20.83 -4.61 -32.42
N LEU A 113 20.19 -4.73 -33.59
CA LEU A 113 20.78 -5.34 -34.77
C LEU A 113 22.04 -4.60 -35.26
N ARG A 114 22.01 -3.26 -35.24
CA ARG A 114 23.19 -2.41 -35.58
C ARG A 114 24.33 -2.61 -34.57
N ILE A 115 24.03 -2.68 -33.27
CA ILE A 115 25.02 -2.92 -32.20
C ILE A 115 25.65 -4.31 -32.36
N GLU A 116 24.86 -5.36 -32.57
CA GLU A 116 25.40 -6.72 -32.74
C GLU A 116 26.26 -6.83 -34.02
N THR A 117 25.87 -6.15 -35.10
CA THR A 117 26.68 -6.04 -36.33
C THR A 117 28.03 -5.34 -36.09
N GLN A 118 28.04 -4.25 -35.31
CA GLN A 118 29.27 -3.56 -34.92
C GLN A 118 30.15 -4.42 -34.01
N LYS A 119 29.55 -5.17 -33.07
CA LYS A 119 30.23 -6.11 -32.17
C LYS A 119 30.87 -7.28 -32.92
N GLN A 120 30.18 -7.85 -33.91
CA GLN A 120 30.77 -8.85 -34.82
C GLN A 120 31.92 -8.26 -35.64
N THR A 121 31.80 -7.01 -36.10
CA THR A 121 32.87 -6.29 -36.82
C THR A 121 34.10 -6.02 -35.92
N LEU A 122 33.90 -5.75 -34.63
CA LEU A 122 34.99 -5.61 -33.65
C LEU A 122 35.67 -6.97 -33.39
N ASN A 123 34.91 -8.02 -33.08
CA ASN A 123 35.46 -9.36 -32.88
C ASN A 123 36.30 -9.83 -34.09
N ALA A 124 35.85 -9.57 -35.32
CA ALA A 124 36.60 -9.90 -36.54
C ALA A 124 37.90 -9.08 -36.69
N ARG A 125 37.94 -7.85 -36.18
CA ARG A 125 39.17 -7.03 -36.09
C ARG A 125 40.10 -7.56 -35.00
N ASP A 126 39.58 -7.92 -33.84
CA ASP A 126 40.38 -8.44 -32.72
C ASP A 126 40.99 -9.81 -33.05
N GLU A 127 40.26 -10.68 -33.76
CA GLU A 127 40.83 -11.88 -34.39
C GLU A 127 41.94 -11.56 -35.39
N SER A 128 41.77 -10.51 -36.20
CA SER A 128 42.77 -10.10 -37.20
C SER A 128 44.02 -9.51 -36.55
N ILE A 129 43.86 -8.76 -35.45
CA ILE A 129 44.95 -8.25 -34.61
C ILE A 129 45.66 -9.41 -33.92
N LYS A 130 44.92 -10.38 -33.36
CA LYS A 130 45.48 -11.59 -32.75
C LYS A 130 46.30 -12.40 -33.76
N LYS A 131 45.77 -12.63 -34.97
CA LYS A 131 46.49 -13.31 -36.06
C LYS A 131 47.74 -12.53 -36.51
N LEU A 132 47.69 -11.19 -36.52
CA LEU A 132 48.88 -10.34 -36.76
C LEU A 132 49.93 -10.47 -35.65
N LEU A 133 49.53 -10.52 -34.37
CA LEU A 133 50.42 -10.73 -33.24
C LEU A 133 51.05 -12.14 -33.25
N GLU A 134 50.26 -13.17 -33.55
CA GLU A 134 50.74 -14.54 -33.75
C GLU A 134 51.71 -14.63 -34.95
N MET A 135 51.46 -13.90 -36.05
CA MET A 135 52.38 -13.80 -37.20
C MET A 135 53.67 -13.04 -36.90
N LEU A 136 53.63 -12.04 -36.01
CA LEU A 136 54.83 -11.33 -35.53
C LEU A 136 55.67 -12.22 -34.59
N GLN A 137 55.02 -12.97 -33.70
CA GLN A 137 55.70 -13.92 -32.79
C GLN A 137 56.29 -15.12 -33.56
N SER A 138 55.58 -15.68 -34.53
CA SER A 138 56.02 -16.86 -35.30
C SER A 138 57.09 -16.58 -36.37
N LYS A 139 57.57 -15.33 -36.50
CA LYS A 139 58.74 -14.98 -37.32
C LYS A 139 59.93 -14.43 -36.53
N GLY A 140 59.93 -14.58 -35.20
CA GLY A 140 61.07 -14.26 -34.35
C GLY A 140 62.22 -15.27 -34.49
N LEU A 141 63.41 -14.81 -34.85
CA LEU A 141 64.66 -15.55 -34.67
C LEU A 141 65.00 -15.65 -33.16
N PRO A 142 65.73 -16.69 -32.71
CA PRO A 142 66.00 -16.91 -31.29
C PRO A 142 66.94 -15.83 -30.74
N SER A 143 66.43 -14.97 -29.86
CA SER A 143 67.19 -13.88 -29.22
C SER A 143 67.50 -14.18 -27.75
N LYS A 144 68.76 -13.96 -27.34
CA LYS A 144 69.27 -14.15 -25.96
C LYS A 144 68.96 -12.94 -25.05
N SER A 145 67.74 -12.38 -25.10
CA SER A 145 67.44 -11.10 -24.45
C SER A 145 67.52 -11.12 -22.90
N LEU A 146 67.42 -12.28 -22.26
CA LEU A 146 67.46 -12.41 -20.79
C LEU A 146 68.88 -12.40 -20.18
N GLU A 147 69.93 -12.61 -20.99
CA GLU A 147 71.31 -12.39 -20.53
C GLU A 147 71.72 -10.92 -20.72
N ASP A 148 71.33 -10.32 -21.84
CA ASP A 148 71.82 -8.99 -22.25
C ASP A 148 71.25 -7.85 -21.38
N ASP A 149 70.01 -7.95 -20.86
CA ASP A 149 69.47 -6.97 -19.90
C ASP A 149 70.17 -7.03 -18.53
N ASN A 150 70.64 -8.20 -18.09
CA ASN A 150 71.45 -8.32 -16.86
C ASN A 150 72.84 -7.71 -17.06
N GLU A 151 73.48 -8.02 -18.19
CA GLU A 151 74.77 -7.43 -18.59
C GLU A 151 74.66 -5.90 -18.76
N ARG A 152 73.56 -5.40 -19.32
CA ARG A 152 73.26 -3.97 -19.48
C ARG A 152 72.97 -3.28 -18.15
N THR A 153 72.21 -3.90 -17.26
CA THR A 153 71.96 -3.39 -15.89
C THR A 153 73.26 -3.33 -15.09
N ARG A 154 74.13 -4.34 -15.25
CA ARG A 154 75.47 -4.33 -14.65
C ARG A 154 76.35 -3.21 -15.20
N ARG A 155 76.37 -3.00 -16.52
CA ARG A 155 77.14 -1.90 -17.14
C ARG A 155 76.58 -0.52 -16.79
N MET A 156 75.27 -0.39 -16.56
CA MET A 156 74.68 0.82 -15.96
C MET A 156 75.23 1.05 -14.55
N ALA A 157 75.18 0.05 -13.66
CA ALA A 157 75.70 0.18 -12.29
C ALA A 157 77.23 0.43 -12.23
N GLU A 158 78.02 -0.18 -13.13
CA GLU A 158 79.45 0.08 -13.25
C GLU A 158 79.72 1.51 -13.82
N ALA A 159 78.87 2.03 -14.70
CA ALA A 159 78.94 3.41 -15.18
C ALA A 159 78.48 4.45 -14.14
N GLU A 160 77.41 4.18 -13.40
CA GLU A 160 76.92 5.01 -12.27
C GLU A 160 77.97 5.09 -11.15
N SER A 161 78.64 3.97 -10.85
CA SER A 161 79.79 3.92 -9.95
C SER A 161 80.96 4.75 -10.45
N GLN A 162 81.26 4.72 -11.76
CA GLN A 162 82.28 5.57 -12.37
C GLN A 162 81.89 7.06 -12.36
N VAL A 163 80.63 7.40 -12.61
CA VAL A 163 80.12 8.78 -12.49
C VAL A 163 80.26 9.27 -11.05
N SER A 164 79.80 8.50 -10.06
CA SER A 164 79.93 8.86 -8.64
C SER A 164 81.39 8.99 -8.20
N HIS A 165 82.30 8.15 -8.71
CA HIS A 165 83.73 8.29 -8.46
C HIS A 165 84.30 9.56 -9.11
N LEU A 166 83.89 9.90 -10.33
CA LEU A 166 84.26 11.14 -11.01
C LEU A 166 83.68 12.38 -10.33
N GLU A 167 82.46 12.31 -9.76
CA GLU A 167 81.86 13.37 -8.95
C GLU A 167 82.66 13.61 -7.66
N VAL A 168 83.09 12.55 -6.97
CA VAL A 168 83.98 12.67 -5.79
C VAL A 168 85.34 13.26 -6.18
N ILE A 169 85.90 12.89 -7.34
CA ILE A 169 87.13 13.52 -7.85
C ILE A 169 86.89 14.98 -8.24
N LEU A 170 85.72 15.32 -8.81
CA LEU A 170 85.35 16.69 -9.19
C LEU A 170 85.20 17.56 -7.95
N ASP A 171 84.44 17.12 -6.94
CA ASP A 171 84.27 17.80 -5.65
C ASP A 171 85.62 17.97 -4.92
N GLN A 172 86.49 16.95 -4.94
CA GLN A 172 87.85 17.07 -4.42
C GLN A 172 88.68 18.10 -5.21
N LYS A 173 88.49 18.22 -6.53
CA LYS A 173 89.17 19.22 -7.38
C LYS A 173 88.56 20.60 -7.30
N GLU A 174 87.28 20.74 -7.01
CA GLU A 174 86.63 22.01 -6.69
C GLU A 174 87.07 22.51 -5.31
N LYS A 175 87.22 21.61 -4.32
CA LYS A 175 87.85 21.91 -3.02
C LYS A 175 89.30 22.35 -3.18
N GLU A 176 90.11 21.68 -4.01
CA GLU A 176 91.43 22.19 -4.39
C GLU A 176 91.37 23.54 -5.12
N ASN A 177 90.39 23.77 -6.01
CA ASN A 177 90.23 25.04 -6.72
C ASN A 177 89.86 26.19 -5.77
N ILE A 178 89.00 25.93 -4.78
CA ILE A 178 88.65 26.86 -3.70
C ILE A 178 89.90 27.15 -2.86
N HIS A 179 90.65 26.11 -2.44
CA HIS A 179 91.89 26.29 -1.69
C HIS A 179 92.93 27.13 -2.46
N LEU A 180 93.09 26.89 -3.77
CA LEU A 180 93.98 27.66 -4.64
C LEU A 180 93.47 29.09 -4.89
N ARG A 181 92.16 29.32 -4.93
CA ARG A 181 91.56 30.67 -4.97
C ARG A 181 91.77 31.43 -3.65
N GLU A 182 91.62 30.76 -2.52
CA GLU A 182 91.93 31.34 -1.21
C GLU A 182 93.42 31.64 -1.05
N GLU A 183 94.31 30.80 -1.60
CA GLU A 183 95.75 31.02 -1.54
C GLU A 183 96.19 32.11 -2.55
N LEU A 184 95.51 32.23 -3.70
CA LEU A 184 95.61 33.41 -4.57
C LEU A 184 95.09 34.67 -3.89
N HIS A 185 93.98 34.63 -3.14
CA HIS A 185 93.51 35.79 -2.39
C HIS A 185 94.46 36.17 -1.24
N ARG A 186 95.02 35.18 -0.50
CA ARG A 186 96.08 35.41 0.49
C ARG A 186 97.37 35.99 -0.12
N ARG A 187 97.63 35.75 -1.42
CA ARG A 187 98.71 36.42 -2.18
C ARG A 187 98.31 37.77 -2.80
N SER A 188 97.02 38.08 -2.92
CA SER A 188 96.50 39.26 -3.63
C SER A 188 96.28 40.49 -2.74
N GLN A 189 96.40 40.36 -1.40
CA GLN A 189 96.29 41.48 -0.47
C GLN A 189 97.55 41.64 0.41
N LEU A 190 98.57 42.33 -0.12
CA LEU A 190 99.59 42.99 0.71
C LEU A 190 100.30 44.13 -0.06
N GLN A 191 99.89 45.37 0.28
CA GLN A 191 100.52 46.70 0.16
C GLN A 191 101.63 47.02 -0.90
N PRO A 192 101.63 48.24 -1.49
CA PRO A 192 102.71 48.70 -2.35
C PRO A 192 103.97 49.08 -1.53
N GLU A 193 105.13 48.54 -1.92
CA GLU A 193 106.40 48.73 -1.20
C GLU A 193 107.25 49.86 -1.84
N PRO A 194 107.44 51.01 -1.17
CA PRO A 194 108.10 52.18 -1.75
C PRO A 194 109.63 52.12 -1.80
N ALA A 195 110.28 51.10 -1.21
CA ALA A 195 111.74 51.02 -1.16
C ALA A 195 112.37 50.62 -2.51
N LYS A 196 111.71 49.74 -3.30
CA LYS A 196 112.27 49.20 -4.55
C LYS A 196 112.51 50.26 -5.63
N THR A 197 111.66 51.29 -5.71
CA THR A 197 111.79 52.36 -6.72
C THR A 197 113.06 53.19 -6.50
N LYS A 198 113.43 53.46 -5.24
CA LYS A 198 114.68 54.20 -4.92
C LYS A 198 115.93 53.37 -5.24
N ALA A 199 115.91 52.07 -4.94
CA ALA A 199 117.03 51.17 -5.27
C ALA A 199 117.31 51.09 -6.78
N LEU A 200 116.26 51.06 -7.62
CA LEU A 200 116.44 51.07 -9.08
C LEU A 200 116.97 52.41 -9.60
N GLN A 201 116.52 53.54 -9.04
CA GLN A 201 117.02 54.87 -9.40
C GLN A 201 118.54 55.00 -9.18
N THR A 202 119.05 54.58 -8.02
CA THR A 202 120.51 54.61 -7.74
C THR A 202 121.30 53.67 -8.67
N VAL A 203 120.74 52.52 -9.06
CA VAL A 203 121.38 51.62 -10.04
C VAL A 203 121.42 52.22 -11.45
N ILE A 204 120.46 53.07 -11.81
CA ILE A 204 120.48 53.84 -13.07
C ILE A 204 121.57 54.92 -13.00
N GLU A 205 121.60 55.75 -11.95
CA GLU A 205 122.61 56.80 -11.77
C GLU A 205 124.05 56.26 -11.71
N MET A 206 124.25 55.08 -11.10
CA MET A 206 125.53 54.34 -11.13
C MET A 206 125.87 53.77 -12.51
N LYS A 207 124.88 53.47 -13.35
CA LYS A 207 125.11 53.04 -14.74
C LYS A 207 125.40 54.21 -15.66
N ASP A 208 124.73 55.35 -15.48
CA ASP A 208 124.95 56.55 -16.30
C ASP A 208 126.34 57.15 -16.03
N THR A 209 126.78 57.19 -14.77
CA THR A 209 128.18 57.53 -14.43
C THR A 209 129.19 56.52 -14.96
N LYS A 210 128.83 55.22 -15.02
CA LYS A 210 129.69 54.20 -15.65
C LYS A 210 129.76 54.37 -17.17
N ILE A 211 128.65 54.68 -17.84
CA ILE A 211 128.58 54.99 -19.26
C ILE A 211 129.44 56.22 -19.56
N ALA A 212 129.26 57.34 -18.83
CA ALA A 212 130.09 58.53 -19.00
C ALA A 212 131.60 58.28 -18.77
N SER A 213 131.97 57.31 -17.92
CA SER A 213 133.38 56.89 -17.76
C SER A 213 133.89 56.10 -18.98
N LEU A 214 133.07 55.20 -19.54
CA LEU A 214 133.42 54.42 -20.72
C LEU A 214 133.44 55.27 -21.99
N GLU A 215 132.51 56.22 -22.14
CA GLU A 215 132.51 57.20 -23.23
C GLU A 215 133.69 58.18 -23.17
N ARG A 216 134.27 58.43 -21.98
CA ARG A 216 135.52 59.19 -21.89
C ARG A 216 136.69 58.31 -22.31
N ASN A 217 136.79 57.11 -21.75
CA ASN A 217 137.84 56.14 -22.08
C ASN A 217 137.81 55.68 -23.57
N ILE A 218 136.64 55.73 -24.24
CA ILE A 218 136.51 55.52 -25.68
C ILE A 218 137.10 56.70 -26.45
N ARG A 219 136.82 57.95 -26.06
CA ARG A 219 137.43 59.15 -26.67
C ARG A 219 138.95 59.16 -26.49
N ASP A 220 139.44 58.83 -25.30
CA ASP A 220 140.88 58.75 -25.02
C ASP A 220 141.58 57.71 -25.95
N LEU A 221 140.90 56.58 -26.24
CA LEU A 221 141.36 55.56 -27.20
C LEU A 221 141.15 55.95 -28.67
N GLU A 222 140.12 56.73 -28.99
CA GLU A 222 139.89 57.28 -30.34
C GLU A 222 140.97 58.31 -30.69
N ASP A 223 141.38 59.15 -29.73
CA ASP A 223 142.50 60.08 -29.85
C ASP A 223 143.84 59.33 -29.99
N GLU A 224 144.05 58.22 -29.25
CA GLU A 224 145.23 57.35 -29.42
C GLU A 224 145.26 56.69 -30.82
N ILE A 225 144.10 56.21 -31.32
CA ILE A 225 143.95 55.72 -32.69
C ILE A 225 144.21 56.84 -33.72
N GLN A 226 143.85 58.08 -33.42
CA GLN A 226 144.08 59.24 -34.30
C GLN A 226 145.57 59.63 -34.33
N MET A 227 146.28 59.54 -33.19
CA MET A 227 147.74 59.67 -33.07
C MET A 227 148.49 58.56 -33.83
N LEU A 228 148.04 57.30 -33.73
CA LEU A 228 148.64 56.18 -34.46
C LEU A 228 148.44 56.32 -35.98
N LYS A 229 147.28 56.81 -36.42
CA LYS A 229 147.03 57.14 -37.84
C LYS A 229 147.89 58.31 -38.37
N ALA A 230 148.41 59.18 -37.50
CA ALA A 230 149.22 60.32 -37.91
C ALA A 230 150.68 59.99 -38.24
N ASN A 231 151.21 58.83 -37.81
CA ASN A 231 152.62 58.45 -37.97
C ASN A 231 152.86 57.21 -38.87
N GLY A 232 151.82 56.68 -39.52
CA GLY A 232 151.88 55.46 -40.34
C GLY A 232 152.43 55.64 -41.77
N VAL A 233 153.59 56.30 -41.95
CA VAL A 233 154.22 56.47 -43.27
C VAL A 233 155.68 56.00 -43.25
N LEU A 234 155.89 54.71 -43.52
CA LEU A 234 157.10 54.10 -44.10
C LEU A 234 156.97 52.57 -44.11
N ASN A 235 156.66 51.98 -45.28
CA ASN A 235 157.10 50.66 -45.75
C ASN A 235 156.42 50.37 -47.10
N THR A 236 157.17 49.84 -48.08
CA THR A 236 156.66 49.66 -49.46
C THR A 236 156.34 48.20 -49.82
N GLU A 237 156.45 47.28 -48.87
CA GLU A 237 156.12 45.86 -49.06
C GLU A 237 154.66 45.55 -48.65
N ASP A 238 154.14 46.23 -47.62
CA ASP A 238 152.74 46.14 -47.16
C ASP A 238 151.72 46.38 -48.29
N ARG A 239 152.08 47.19 -49.30
CA ARG A 239 151.17 47.61 -50.37
C ARG A 239 150.71 46.48 -51.29
N GLU A 240 151.46 45.38 -51.39
CA GLU A 240 151.03 44.20 -52.12
C GLU A 240 150.23 43.23 -51.25
N GLU A 241 150.38 43.30 -49.92
CA GLU A 241 149.47 42.65 -48.97
C GLU A 241 148.15 43.42 -48.83
N GLU A 242 148.16 44.76 -48.86
CA GLU A 242 146.95 45.60 -48.94
C GLU A 242 146.09 45.22 -50.14
N ILE A 243 146.67 45.02 -51.33
CA ILE A 243 145.91 44.63 -52.52
C ILE A 243 145.26 43.24 -52.33
N LYS A 244 146.00 42.28 -51.76
CA LYS A 244 145.48 40.94 -51.41
C LYS A 244 144.39 41.04 -50.34
N GLN A 245 144.55 41.88 -49.31
CA GLN A 245 143.54 42.17 -48.30
C GLN A 245 142.31 42.84 -48.90
N ILE A 246 142.45 43.84 -49.77
CA ILE A 246 141.34 44.52 -50.46
C ILE A 246 140.55 43.53 -51.31
N GLU A 247 141.22 42.59 -51.99
CA GLU A 247 140.53 41.54 -52.76
C GLU A 247 139.82 40.52 -51.85
N VAL A 248 140.42 40.14 -50.71
CA VAL A 248 139.77 39.33 -49.66
C VAL A 248 138.56 40.06 -49.06
N TYR A 249 138.68 41.35 -48.71
CA TYR A 249 137.58 42.18 -48.20
C TYR A 249 136.47 42.38 -49.24
N LYS A 250 136.81 42.51 -50.52
CA LYS A 250 135.86 42.59 -51.64
C LYS A 250 135.13 41.26 -51.85
N SER A 251 135.83 40.14 -51.73
CA SER A 251 135.25 38.79 -51.73
C SER A 251 134.32 38.59 -50.52
N HIS A 252 134.78 38.94 -49.32
CA HIS A 252 134.02 38.87 -48.07
C HIS A 252 132.79 39.79 -48.08
N SER A 253 132.90 41.00 -48.63
CA SER A 253 131.79 41.93 -48.83
C SER A 253 130.76 41.37 -49.82
N LYS A 254 131.21 40.74 -50.92
CA LYS A 254 130.32 40.06 -51.88
C LYS A 254 129.62 38.85 -51.25
N PHE A 255 130.32 38.08 -50.41
CA PHE A 255 129.74 36.98 -49.63
C PHE A 255 128.71 37.50 -48.62
N MET A 256 129.06 38.51 -47.82
CA MET A 256 128.16 39.12 -46.82
C MET A 256 126.93 39.73 -47.49
N LYS A 257 127.07 40.45 -48.62
CA LYS A 257 125.93 40.93 -49.41
C LYS A 257 125.06 39.77 -49.87
N THR A 258 125.65 38.71 -50.42
CA THR A 258 124.91 37.51 -50.83
C THR A 258 124.14 36.88 -49.66
N LYS A 259 124.74 36.82 -48.46
CA LYS A 259 124.09 36.27 -47.28
C LYS A 259 123.01 37.19 -46.71
N ILE A 260 123.20 38.51 -46.76
CA ILE A 260 122.19 39.51 -46.41
C ILE A 260 120.98 39.41 -47.36
N ASP A 261 121.22 39.31 -48.67
CA ASP A 261 120.13 39.25 -49.66
C ASP A 261 119.41 37.88 -49.62
N GLN A 262 120.10 36.79 -49.26
CA GLN A 262 119.47 35.52 -48.85
C GLN A 262 118.58 35.70 -47.61
N LEU A 263 119.11 36.29 -46.53
CA LEU A 263 118.37 36.51 -45.27
C LEU A 263 117.14 37.41 -45.46
N LYS A 264 117.19 38.42 -46.36
CA LYS A 264 116.01 39.20 -46.75
C LYS A 264 114.97 38.34 -47.48
N GLN A 265 115.39 37.44 -48.36
CA GLN A 265 114.45 36.56 -49.06
C GLN A 265 113.85 35.51 -48.10
N GLU A 266 114.62 35.02 -47.13
CA GLU A 266 114.15 34.17 -46.03
C GLU A 266 113.18 34.92 -45.11
N LEU A 267 113.48 36.18 -44.74
CA LEU A 267 112.58 37.04 -43.97
C LEU A 267 111.26 37.29 -44.69
N SER A 268 111.29 37.66 -45.98
CA SER A 268 110.08 37.89 -46.78
C SER A 268 109.23 36.63 -46.98
N LYS A 269 109.87 35.45 -47.06
CA LYS A 269 109.18 34.16 -46.96
C LYS A 269 108.53 33.98 -45.57
N LYS A 270 109.19 34.34 -44.47
CA LYS A 270 108.60 34.25 -43.12
C LYS A 270 107.50 35.28 -42.86
N GLU A 271 107.57 36.47 -43.44
CA GLU A 271 106.49 37.46 -43.41
C GLU A 271 105.24 36.95 -44.14
N SER A 272 105.42 36.33 -45.33
CA SER A 272 104.30 35.76 -46.08
C SER A 272 103.75 34.46 -45.46
N GLU A 273 104.59 33.59 -44.88
CA GLU A 273 104.16 32.46 -44.07
C GLU A 273 103.36 32.92 -42.83
N LEU A 274 103.83 33.94 -42.12
CA LEU A 274 103.16 34.50 -40.94
C LEU A 274 101.79 35.10 -41.30
N LEU A 275 101.70 35.85 -42.39
CA LEU A 275 100.42 36.39 -42.88
C LEU A 275 99.42 35.26 -43.22
N ALA A 276 99.88 34.21 -43.91
CA ALA A 276 99.03 33.06 -44.23
C ALA A 276 98.59 32.28 -42.98
N LEU A 277 99.46 32.15 -41.98
CA LEU A 277 99.12 31.58 -40.67
C LEU A 277 98.11 32.45 -39.91
N GLN A 278 98.22 33.78 -40.02
CA GLN A 278 97.31 34.73 -39.38
C GLN A 278 95.90 34.67 -39.99
N THR A 279 95.77 34.67 -41.33
CA THR A 279 94.47 34.43 -42.00
C THR A 279 93.89 33.06 -41.62
N LYS A 280 94.72 32.02 -41.49
CA LYS A 280 94.27 30.69 -41.08
C LYS A 280 93.80 30.65 -39.63
N LEU A 281 94.46 31.39 -38.72
CA LEU A 281 94.05 31.53 -37.33
C LEU A 281 92.71 32.25 -37.21
N GLU A 282 92.52 33.35 -37.94
CA GLU A 282 91.26 34.10 -38.01
C GLU A 282 90.12 33.24 -38.57
N THR A 283 90.37 32.49 -39.66
CA THR A 283 89.42 31.53 -40.23
C THR A 283 89.01 30.46 -39.21
N LEU A 284 89.96 29.87 -38.48
CA LEU A 284 89.68 28.88 -37.44
C LEU A 284 88.97 29.49 -36.22
N SER A 285 89.26 30.75 -35.88
CA SER A 285 88.60 31.50 -34.80
C SER A 285 87.12 31.73 -35.13
N ASN A 286 86.81 32.11 -36.37
CA ASN A 286 85.44 32.31 -36.84
C ASN A 286 84.68 30.97 -36.87
N GLN A 287 85.28 29.91 -37.43
CA GLN A 287 84.70 28.55 -37.39
C GLN A 287 84.42 28.05 -35.96
N ASN A 288 85.30 28.37 -35.00
CA ASN A 288 85.09 28.05 -33.58
C ASN A 288 83.95 28.88 -32.95
N SER A 289 83.73 30.12 -33.41
CA SER A 289 82.57 30.94 -33.03
C SER A 289 81.27 30.36 -33.57
N ASP A 290 81.24 30.01 -34.86
CA ASP A 290 80.07 29.40 -35.51
C ASP A 290 79.70 28.06 -34.84
N CYS A 291 80.69 27.22 -34.54
CA CYS A 291 80.49 25.97 -33.79
C CYS A 291 79.92 26.20 -32.39
N LYS A 292 80.30 27.27 -31.68
CA LYS A 292 79.72 27.61 -30.37
C LYS A 292 78.25 28.03 -30.48
N GLN A 293 77.92 28.89 -31.44
CA GLN A 293 76.54 29.31 -31.69
C GLN A 293 75.65 28.11 -32.08
N HIS A 294 76.17 27.18 -32.90
CA HIS A 294 75.47 25.93 -33.20
C HIS A 294 75.25 25.06 -31.95
N ILE A 295 76.22 24.98 -31.02
CA ILE A 295 76.06 24.26 -29.74
C ILE A 295 75.03 24.95 -28.83
N GLU A 296 74.98 26.29 -28.82
CA GLU A 296 74.00 27.07 -28.04
C GLU A 296 72.56 26.84 -28.56
N VAL A 297 72.33 26.96 -29.87
CA VAL A 297 71.04 26.64 -30.49
C VAL A 297 70.61 25.17 -30.26
N LEU A 298 71.56 24.23 -30.24
CA LEU A 298 71.28 22.83 -29.90
C LEU A 298 70.90 22.63 -28.43
N LYS A 299 71.50 23.39 -27.50
CA LYS A 299 71.11 23.39 -26.08
C LYS A 299 69.72 23.98 -25.88
N GLU A 300 69.41 25.11 -26.50
CA GLU A 300 68.06 25.70 -26.47
C GLU A 300 67.01 24.73 -27.03
N SER A 301 67.32 24.07 -28.16
CA SER A 301 66.47 23.03 -28.76
C SER A 301 66.31 21.80 -27.87
N LEU A 302 67.30 21.47 -27.04
CA LEU A 302 67.21 20.39 -26.06
C LEU A 302 66.31 20.79 -24.88
N THR A 303 66.56 21.94 -24.26
CA THR A 303 65.76 22.42 -23.11
C THR A 303 64.28 22.62 -23.47
N ALA A 304 63.99 23.08 -24.69
CA ALA A 304 62.62 23.20 -25.19
C ALA A 304 61.92 21.82 -25.37
N LYS A 305 62.68 20.77 -25.70
CA LYS A 305 62.15 19.39 -25.77
C LYS A 305 61.96 18.79 -24.39
N GLU A 306 62.87 19.06 -23.45
CA GLU A 306 62.76 18.63 -22.06
C GLU A 306 61.53 19.25 -21.37
N GLN A 307 61.32 20.57 -21.53
CA GLN A 307 60.11 21.26 -21.07
C GLN A 307 58.84 20.67 -21.70
N ARG A 308 58.85 20.41 -23.02
CA ARG A 308 57.71 19.77 -23.69
C ARG A 308 57.46 18.33 -23.19
N ALA A 309 58.51 17.56 -22.90
CA ALA A 309 58.39 16.23 -22.34
C ALA A 309 57.80 16.27 -20.92
N ALA A 310 58.19 17.24 -20.09
CA ALA A 310 57.62 17.46 -18.77
C ALA A 310 56.12 17.82 -18.83
N ILE A 311 55.72 18.71 -19.75
CA ILE A 311 54.30 19.05 -19.96
C ILE A 311 53.51 17.80 -20.38
N LEU A 312 53.98 17.06 -21.40
CA LEU A 312 53.34 15.82 -21.84
C LEU A 312 53.26 14.75 -20.74
N GLN A 313 54.25 14.69 -19.84
CA GLN A 313 54.21 13.79 -18.68
C GLN A 313 53.08 14.21 -17.72
N THR A 314 52.95 15.51 -17.40
CA THR A 314 51.83 15.99 -16.56
C THR A 314 50.46 15.80 -17.20
N GLU A 315 50.34 15.92 -18.52
CA GLU A 315 49.10 15.59 -19.26
C GLU A 315 48.76 14.09 -19.15
N VAL A 316 49.74 13.21 -19.31
CA VAL A 316 49.58 11.76 -19.17
C VAL A 316 49.16 11.37 -17.75
N ASP A 317 49.75 11.98 -16.71
CA ASP A 317 49.41 11.67 -15.32
C ASP A 317 48.03 12.23 -14.91
N ALA A 318 47.63 13.40 -15.45
CA ALA A 318 46.26 13.89 -15.32
C ALA A 318 45.23 12.98 -16.02
N LEU A 319 45.58 12.41 -17.18
CA LEU A 319 44.74 11.44 -17.88
C LEU A 319 44.65 10.09 -17.14
N ARG A 320 45.72 9.65 -16.47
CA ARG A 320 45.72 8.46 -15.59
C ARG A 320 44.77 8.61 -14.42
N LEU A 321 44.89 9.70 -13.65
CA LEU A 321 43.97 9.99 -12.54
C LEU A 321 42.51 10.04 -13.00
N ARG A 322 42.24 10.68 -14.14
CA ARG A 322 40.90 10.75 -14.73
C ARG A 322 40.39 9.39 -15.23
N LEU A 323 41.27 8.45 -15.58
CA LEU A 323 40.89 7.06 -15.90
C LEU A 323 40.54 6.29 -14.62
N GLU A 324 41.36 6.37 -13.57
CA GLU A 324 41.13 5.75 -12.27
C GLU A 324 39.80 6.21 -11.63
N GLU A 325 39.47 7.50 -11.73
CA GLU A 325 38.15 8.04 -11.34
C GLU A 325 37.00 7.39 -12.11
N LYS A 326 37.18 7.15 -13.42
CA LYS A 326 36.15 6.54 -14.27
C LYS A 326 36.00 5.04 -14.01
N GLU A 327 37.09 4.33 -13.74
CA GLU A 327 37.05 2.94 -13.29
C GLU A 327 36.41 2.81 -11.90
N SER A 328 36.72 3.70 -10.97
CA SER A 328 36.05 3.79 -9.65
C SER A 328 34.54 4.02 -9.78
N PHE A 329 34.13 4.91 -10.69
CA PHE A 329 32.71 5.15 -10.99
C PHE A 329 32.04 3.96 -11.69
N LEU A 330 32.74 3.32 -12.64
CA LEU A 330 32.26 2.11 -13.32
C LEU A 330 32.04 0.98 -12.31
N ASN A 331 32.99 0.70 -11.43
CA ASN A 331 32.90 -0.33 -10.40
C ASN A 331 31.72 -0.07 -9.43
N LYS A 332 31.48 1.19 -9.04
CA LYS A 332 30.28 1.58 -8.27
C LYS A 332 28.99 1.29 -9.02
N LYS A 333 28.95 1.52 -10.34
CA LYS A 333 27.78 1.22 -11.19
C LYS A 333 27.58 -0.27 -11.44
N THR A 334 28.66 -1.04 -11.64
CA THR A 334 28.62 -2.51 -11.72
C THR A 334 28.06 -3.10 -10.43
N LYS A 335 28.52 -2.63 -9.26
CA LYS A 335 27.95 -3.08 -7.98
C LYS A 335 26.47 -2.71 -7.86
N GLN A 336 26.08 -1.47 -8.15
CA GLN A 336 24.66 -1.06 -8.12
C GLN A 336 23.78 -1.92 -9.04
N LEU A 337 24.29 -2.35 -10.20
CA LEU A 337 23.58 -3.27 -11.09
C LEU A 337 23.49 -4.70 -10.54
N GLN A 338 24.50 -5.17 -9.80
CA GLN A 338 24.44 -6.45 -9.09
C GLN A 338 23.40 -6.38 -7.95
N ASP A 339 23.48 -5.36 -7.09
CA ASP A 339 22.56 -5.17 -5.95
C ASP A 339 21.08 -5.16 -6.44
N LEU A 340 20.79 -4.42 -7.53
CA LEU A 340 19.47 -4.39 -8.17
C LEU A 340 19.07 -5.72 -8.86
N THR A 341 20.03 -6.54 -9.29
CA THR A 341 19.77 -7.86 -9.88
C THR A 341 19.42 -8.87 -8.79
N GLU A 342 20.06 -8.78 -7.62
CA GLU A 342 19.74 -9.58 -6.44
C GLU A 342 18.36 -9.20 -5.87
N GLU A 343 18.04 -7.90 -5.74
CA GLU A 343 16.70 -7.40 -5.35
C GLU A 343 15.61 -7.88 -6.33
N LYS A 344 15.85 -7.78 -7.64
CA LYS A 344 14.96 -8.35 -8.67
C LYS A 344 14.77 -9.86 -8.49
N GLY A 345 15.80 -10.57 -8.04
CA GLY A 345 15.75 -11.99 -7.70
C GLY A 345 14.83 -12.29 -6.51
N THR A 346 14.93 -11.53 -5.42
CA THR A 346 14.08 -11.70 -4.24
C THR A 346 12.62 -11.38 -4.54
N LEU A 347 12.35 -10.25 -5.21
CA LEU A 347 11.00 -9.87 -5.65
C LEU A 347 10.36 -10.91 -6.60
N ALA A 348 11.15 -11.54 -7.47
CA ALA A 348 10.69 -12.64 -8.33
C ALA A 348 10.41 -13.96 -7.55
N GLY A 349 10.97 -14.11 -6.35
CA GLY A 349 10.60 -15.14 -5.37
C GLY A 349 9.26 -14.80 -4.71
N GLU A 350 9.14 -13.62 -4.12
CA GLU A 350 7.90 -13.16 -3.45
C GLU A 350 6.67 -13.20 -4.38
N ILE A 351 6.84 -12.81 -5.65
CA ILE A 351 5.80 -12.89 -6.69
C ILE A 351 5.38 -14.34 -6.98
N ARG A 352 6.25 -15.33 -6.78
CA ARG A 352 5.92 -16.75 -6.91
C ARG A 352 5.14 -17.23 -5.69
N ASP A 353 5.65 -16.96 -4.49
CA ASP A 353 5.01 -17.39 -3.23
C ASP A 353 3.61 -16.76 -3.07
N MET A 354 3.43 -15.51 -3.51
CA MET A 354 2.12 -14.87 -3.57
C MET A 354 1.17 -15.50 -4.60
N LYS A 355 1.67 -16.00 -5.74
CA LYS A 355 0.86 -16.73 -6.73
C LYS A 355 0.42 -18.09 -6.21
N ASP A 356 1.33 -18.84 -5.60
CA ASP A 356 1.03 -20.15 -5.02
C ASP A 356 0.02 -20.00 -3.87
N MET A 357 0.14 -18.95 -3.04
CA MET A 357 -0.85 -18.61 -2.02
C MET A 357 -2.21 -18.19 -2.63
N LEU A 358 -2.21 -17.48 -3.75
CA LEU A 358 -3.44 -17.10 -4.46
C LEU A 358 -4.14 -18.33 -5.04
N GLU A 359 -3.41 -19.26 -5.64
CA GLU A 359 -3.97 -20.52 -6.17
C GLU A 359 -4.57 -21.37 -5.04
N VAL A 360 -3.91 -21.44 -3.87
CA VAL A 360 -4.47 -22.09 -2.67
C VAL A 360 -5.77 -21.43 -2.20
N LYS A 361 -5.86 -20.09 -2.24
CA LYS A 361 -7.08 -19.34 -1.92
C LYS A 361 -8.19 -19.59 -2.95
N GLU A 362 -7.86 -19.63 -4.25
CA GLU A 362 -8.80 -19.92 -5.33
C GLU A 362 -9.37 -21.34 -5.21
N ARG A 363 -8.50 -22.35 -5.00
CA ARG A 363 -8.91 -23.73 -4.69
C ARG A 363 -9.85 -23.79 -3.47
N LYS A 364 -9.59 -22.98 -2.43
CA LYS A 364 -10.46 -22.88 -1.24
C LYS A 364 -11.81 -22.21 -1.54
N ILE A 365 -11.84 -21.15 -2.36
CA ILE A 365 -13.07 -20.50 -2.83
C ILE A 365 -13.93 -21.49 -3.60
N ASN A 366 -13.34 -22.25 -4.53
CA ASN A 366 -14.04 -23.26 -5.34
C ASN A 366 -14.66 -24.37 -4.49
N VAL A 367 -14.02 -24.74 -3.36
CA VAL A 367 -14.60 -25.69 -2.37
C VAL A 367 -15.77 -25.07 -1.59
N LEU A 368 -15.67 -23.79 -1.22
CA LEU A 368 -16.74 -23.08 -0.51
C LEU A 368 -17.96 -22.81 -1.40
N GLN A 369 -17.76 -22.46 -2.67
CA GLN A 369 -18.83 -22.31 -3.68
C GLN A 369 -19.62 -23.61 -3.83
N LYS A 370 -18.95 -24.75 -4.03
CA LYS A 370 -19.61 -26.08 -4.09
C LYS A 370 -20.36 -26.42 -2.81
N LYS A 371 -19.91 -25.94 -1.64
CA LYS A 371 -20.63 -26.12 -0.38
C LYS A 371 -21.88 -25.24 -0.30
N ILE A 372 -21.83 -24.01 -0.83
CA ILE A 372 -22.98 -23.10 -0.93
C ILE A 372 -24.02 -23.66 -1.91
N GLU A 373 -23.62 -24.11 -3.10
CA GLU A 373 -24.50 -24.74 -4.11
C GLU A 373 -25.28 -25.92 -3.52
N ASN A 374 -24.59 -26.82 -2.81
CA ASN A 374 -25.18 -27.97 -2.14
C ASN A 374 -26.17 -27.57 -1.03
N LEU A 375 -25.87 -26.52 -0.25
CA LEU A 375 -26.79 -25.99 0.77
C LEU A 375 -28.01 -25.29 0.13
N GLN A 376 -27.84 -24.60 -1.00
CA GLN A 376 -28.94 -24.00 -1.77
C GLN A 376 -29.84 -25.05 -2.42
N GLU A 377 -29.30 -26.21 -2.81
CA GLU A 377 -30.09 -27.37 -3.25
C GLU A 377 -30.91 -27.98 -2.09
N GLN A 378 -30.26 -28.23 -0.95
CA GLN A 378 -30.95 -28.69 0.27
C GLN A 378 -32.06 -27.73 0.72
N LEU A 379 -31.85 -26.41 0.63
CA LEU A 379 -32.87 -25.41 0.94
C LEU A 379 -34.07 -25.53 -0.02
N ARG A 380 -33.82 -25.57 -1.33
CA ARG A 380 -34.87 -25.72 -2.36
C ARG A 380 -35.68 -27.00 -2.18
N ASP A 381 -35.07 -28.11 -1.76
CA ASP A 381 -35.80 -29.34 -1.44
C ASP A 381 -36.60 -29.25 -0.14
N LYS A 382 -36.15 -28.46 0.84
CA LYS A 382 -36.95 -28.14 2.03
C LYS A 382 -38.14 -27.23 1.70
N ASP A 383 -37.98 -26.26 0.81
CA ASP A 383 -39.07 -25.40 0.33
C ASP A 383 -40.13 -26.20 -0.45
N LYS A 384 -39.72 -27.18 -1.28
CA LYS A 384 -40.64 -28.14 -1.92
C LYS A 384 -41.41 -28.95 -0.87
N GLN A 385 -40.71 -29.52 0.13
CA GLN A 385 -41.35 -30.29 1.22
C GLN A 385 -42.35 -29.43 2.01
N LEU A 386 -41.99 -28.19 2.33
CA LEU A 386 -42.83 -27.23 3.04
C LEU A 386 -44.06 -26.82 2.21
N THR A 387 -43.90 -26.65 0.90
CA THR A 387 -45.01 -26.36 -0.03
C THR A 387 -45.99 -27.54 -0.11
N ASN A 388 -45.49 -28.76 -0.30
CA ASN A 388 -46.32 -29.98 -0.31
C ASN A 388 -47.10 -30.16 1.02
N LEU A 389 -46.48 -29.81 2.16
CA LEU A 389 -47.15 -29.81 3.47
C LEU A 389 -48.22 -28.72 3.57
N LYS A 390 -47.97 -27.50 3.07
CA LYS A 390 -48.98 -26.43 3.01
C LYS A 390 -50.19 -26.84 2.18
N ASP A 391 -49.99 -27.46 1.02
CA ASP A 391 -51.10 -27.87 0.15
C ASP A 391 -51.88 -29.07 0.72
N ARG A 392 -51.21 -29.99 1.42
CA ARG A 392 -51.88 -31.01 2.23
C ARG A 392 -52.69 -30.40 3.38
N VAL A 393 -52.20 -29.35 4.05
CA VAL A 393 -52.96 -28.63 5.08
C VAL A 393 -54.17 -27.93 4.48
N LYS A 394 -54.06 -27.28 3.32
CA LYS A 394 -55.22 -26.70 2.60
C LYS A 394 -56.27 -27.76 2.28
N SER A 395 -55.88 -28.94 1.80
CA SER A 395 -56.81 -30.05 1.54
C SER A 395 -57.57 -30.43 2.80
N LEU A 396 -56.86 -30.65 3.92
CA LEU A 396 -57.48 -30.99 5.20
C LEU A 396 -58.36 -29.86 5.78
N GLN A 397 -58.06 -28.59 5.47
CA GLN A 397 -58.94 -27.46 5.81
C GLN A 397 -60.23 -27.48 4.98
N THR A 398 -60.15 -27.79 3.68
CA THR A 398 -61.33 -28.01 2.83
C THR A 398 -62.17 -29.18 3.37
N ASP A 399 -61.53 -30.32 3.67
CA ASP A 399 -62.19 -31.51 4.22
C ASP A 399 -62.85 -31.23 5.59
N SER A 400 -62.20 -30.42 6.44
CA SER A 400 -62.82 -29.91 7.68
C SER A 400 -64.05 -29.07 7.36
N SER A 401 -63.94 -28.04 6.51
CA SER A 401 -65.09 -27.16 6.21
C SER A 401 -66.26 -27.88 5.55
N ASN A 402 -66.00 -28.94 4.77
CA ASN A 402 -67.03 -29.84 4.24
C ASN A 402 -67.70 -30.64 5.37
N THR A 403 -66.92 -31.10 6.35
CA THR A 403 -67.41 -31.81 7.55
C THR A 403 -68.23 -30.87 8.43
N ASP A 404 -67.76 -29.65 8.67
CA ASP A 404 -68.45 -28.61 9.45
C ASP A 404 -69.79 -28.24 8.79
N THR A 405 -69.83 -28.16 7.45
CA THR A 405 -71.07 -27.94 6.67
C THR A 405 -72.03 -29.13 6.78
N ALA A 406 -71.52 -30.36 6.75
CA ALA A 406 -72.34 -31.56 6.94
C ALA A 406 -72.88 -31.67 8.37
N LEU A 407 -72.10 -31.29 9.39
CA LEU A 407 -72.53 -31.20 10.78
C LEU A 407 -73.64 -30.16 10.95
N ALA A 408 -73.47 -28.93 10.44
CA ALA A 408 -74.51 -27.91 10.49
C ALA A 408 -75.82 -28.35 9.78
N THR A 409 -75.71 -29.10 8.68
CA THR A 409 -76.88 -29.68 7.98
C THR A 409 -77.58 -30.74 8.83
N LEU A 410 -76.82 -31.55 9.58
CA LEU A 410 -77.37 -32.54 10.53
C LEU A 410 -77.98 -31.87 11.76
N GLU A 411 -77.38 -30.80 12.28
CA GLU A 411 -77.91 -30.00 13.39
C GLU A 411 -79.23 -29.31 13.00
N GLU A 412 -79.32 -28.71 11.81
CA GLU A 412 -80.57 -28.14 11.30
C GLU A 412 -81.65 -29.23 11.15
N ALA A 413 -81.30 -30.38 10.55
CA ALA A 413 -82.21 -31.51 10.40
C ALA A 413 -82.68 -32.08 11.75
N LEU A 414 -81.80 -32.14 12.77
CA LEU A 414 -82.17 -32.50 14.14
C LEU A 414 -83.11 -31.47 14.75
N SER A 415 -82.83 -30.17 14.62
CA SER A 415 -83.68 -29.11 15.17
C SER A 415 -85.09 -29.11 14.56
N GLU A 416 -85.24 -29.45 13.28
CA GLU A 416 -86.56 -29.60 12.67
C GLU A 416 -87.26 -30.90 13.13
N LYS A 417 -86.52 -31.99 13.39
CA LYS A 417 -87.09 -33.17 14.06
C LYS A 417 -87.55 -32.86 15.48
N GLU A 418 -86.82 -32.05 16.25
CA GLU A 418 -87.24 -31.57 17.56
C GLU A 418 -88.52 -30.71 17.47
N ARG A 419 -88.60 -29.76 16.52
CA ARG A 419 -89.83 -28.99 16.26
C ARG A 419 -91.01 -29.85 15.81
N ILE A 420 -90.77 -30.95 15.09
CA ILE A 420 -91.82 -31.93 14.74
C ILE A 420 -92.27 -32.69 15.99
N ILE A 421 -91.33 -33.14 16.83
CA ILE A 421 -91.62 -33.79 18.10
C ILE A 421 -92.42 -32.87 19.03
N GLU A 422 -92.08 -31.59 19.13
CA GLU A 422 -92.81 -30.66 20.00
C GLU A 422 -94.23 -30.40 19.48
N ARG A 423 -94.42 -30.18 18.18
CA ARG A 423 -95.77 -30.11 17.57
C ARG A 423 -96.60 -31.37 17.80
N LEU A 424 -95.98 -32.55 17.80
CA LEU A 424 -96.64 -33.82 18.08
C LEU A 424 -96.98 -33.99 19.58
N LYS A 425 -96.13 -33.51 20.50
CA LYS A 425 -96.47 -33.44 21.93
C LYS A 425 -97.64 -32.49 22.17
N GLU A 426 -97.56 -31.26 21.64
CA GLU A 426 -98.64 -30.28 21.75
C GLU A 426 -99.96 -30.83 21.21
N GLN A 427 -99.93 -31.50 20.05
CA GLN A 427 -101.13 -32.11 19.48
C GLN A 427 -101.65 -33.21 20.39
N ARG A 428 -100.80 -34.12 20.87
CA ARG A 428 -101.22 -35.13 21.84
C ARG A 428 -101.83 -34.50 23.10
N GLU A 429 -101.29 -33.39 23.60
CA GLU A 429 -101.91 -32.68 24.73
C GLU A 429 -103.24 -32.00 24.38
N ARG A 430 -103.47 -31.58 23.14
CA ARG A 430 -104.81 -31.15 22.69
C ARG A 430 -105.76 -32.34 22.68
N ASP A 431 -105.40 -33.43 22.01
CA ASP A 431 -106.18 -34.67 21.94
C ASP A 431 -106.52 -35.23 23.35
N ASP A 432 -105.55 -35.23 24.27
CA ASP A 432 -105.74 -35.73 25.64
C ASP A 432 -106.51 -34.71 26.52
N ARG A 433 -106.53 -33.41 26.20
CA ARG A 433 -107.43 -32.42 26.83
C ARG A 433 -108.86 -32.56 26.32
N GLU A 434 -109.06 -32.65 25.01
CA GLU A 434 -110.36 -32.83 24.36
C GLU A 434 -111.05 -34.10 24.87
N ARG A 435 -110.31 -35.22 25.00
CA ARG A 435 -110.79 -36.44 25.68
C ARG A 435 -111.16 -36.24 27.14
N LEU A 436 -110.43 -35.39 27.88
CA LEU A 436 -110.74 -35.10 29.27
C LEU A 436 -112.06 -34.32 29.38
N GLU A 437 -112.26 -33.33 28.50
CA GLU A 437 -113.50 -32.55 28.38
C GLU A 437 -114.69 -33.42 27.94
N GLU A 438 -114.51 -34.37 27.01
CA GLU A 438 -115.51 -35.40 26.69
C GLU A 438 -115.86 -36.25 27.93
N ILE A 439 -114.85 -36.73 28.67
CA ILE A 439 -115.05 -37.54 29.89
C ILE A 439 -115.76 -36.74 30.99
N GLU A 440 -115.48 -35.44 31.13
CA GLU A 440 -116.19 -34.57 32.07
C GLU A 440 -117.63 -34.26 31.61
N SER A 441 -117.85 -34.09 30.31
CA SER A 441 -119.18 -33.97 29.71
C SER A 441 -120.03 -35.22 29.98
N PHE A 442 -119.51 -36.41 29.66
CA PHE A 442 -120.18 -37.68 29.95
C PHE A 442 -120.37 -37.92 31.45
N ARG A 443 -119.43 -37.50 32.32
CA ARG A 443 -119.62 -37.55 33.78
C ARG A 443 -120.77 -36.65 34.23
N LYS A 444 -120.88 -35.45 33.68
CA LYS A 444 -121.96 -34.51 33.98
C LYS A 444 -123.30 -35.07 33.50
N GLU A 445 -123.39 -35.56 32.26
CA GLU A 445 -124.59 -36.22 31.76
C GLU A 445 -125.00 -37.43 32.62
N ASN A 446 -124.05 -38.28 33.03
CA ASN A 446 -124.32 -39.39 33.95
C ASN A 446 -124.80 -38.91 35.33
N LYS A 447 -124.30 -37.78 35.84
CA LYS A 447 -124.80 -37.17 37.09
C LYS A 447 -126.22 -36.63 36.91
N ASP A 448 -126.49 -35.89 35.85
CA ASP A 448 -127.79 -35.28 35.57
C ASP A 448 -128.85 -36.38 35.30
N LEU A 449 -128.49 -37.46 34.61
CA LEU A 449 -129.30 -38.67 34.46
C LEU A 449 -129.55 -39.37 35.81
N LYS A 450 -128.54 -39.48 36.67
CA LYS A 450 -128.68 -40.10 38.00
C LYS A 450 -129.55 -39.26 38.95
N GLU A 451 -129.47 -37.94 38.88
CA GLU A 451 -130.38 -37.03 39.59
C GLU A 451 -131.81 -37.15 39.07
N LYS A 452 -132.00 -37.32 37.75
CA LYS A 452 -133.31 -37.58 37.15
C LYS A 452 -133.88 -38.96 37.53
N VAL A 453 -133.04 -39.99 37.64
CA VAL A 453 -133.43 -41.31 38.19
C VAL A 453 -133.84 -41.19 39.65
N ASN A 454 -133.08 -40.46 40.48
CA ASN A 454 -133.44 -40.22 41.88
C ASN A 454 -134.77 -39.45 42.02
N ALA A 455 -135.02 -38.47 41.16
CA ALA A 455 -136.29 -37.73 41.14
C ALA A 455 -137.48 -38.63 40.77
N LEU A 456 -137.34 -39.43 39.71
CA LEU A 456 -138.36 -40.42 39.32
C LEU A 456 -138.57 -41.51 40.40
N GLN A 457 -137.52 -41.89 41.12
CA GLN A 457 -137.62 -42.80 42.26
C GLN A 457 -138.38 -42.16 43.43
N ALA A 458 -138.18 -40.87 43.70
CA ALA A 458 -138.92 -40.13 44.72
C ALA A 458 -140.41 -39.97 44.34
N GLU A 459 -140.70 -39.59 43.09
CA GLU A 459 -142.06 -39.56 42.53
C GLU A 459 -142.73 -40.95 42.64
N LEU A 460 -142.01 -42.02 42.33
CA LEU A 460 -142.52 -43.39 42.48
C LEU A 460 -142.88 -43.69 43.93
N THR A 461 -142.00 -43.39 44.90
CA THR A 461 -142.31 -43.60 46.33
C THR A 461 -143.47 -42.74 46.84
N GLU A 462 -143.65 -41.53 46.28
CA GLU A 462 -144.82 -40.68 46.55
C GLU A 462 -146.11 -41.36 46.03
N LYS A 463 -146.07 -41.98 44.84
CA LYS A 463 -147.23 -42.74 44.32
C LYS A 463 -147.45 -44.05 45.06
N GLU A 464 -146.40 -44.70 45.56
CA GLU A 464 -146.52 -45.87 46.44
C GLU A 464 -147.18 -45.50 47.79
N SER A 465 -146.79 -44.38 48.41
CA SER A 465 -147.47 -43.88 49.62
C SER A 465 -148.92 -43.48 49.35
N SER A 466 -149.20 -42.75 48.26
CA SER A 466 -150.55 -42.42 47.81
C SER A 466 -151.42 -43.67 47.56
N LEU A 467 -150.82 -44.77 47.07
CA LEU A 467 -151.48 -46.05 46.85
C LEU A 467 -151.76 -46.79 48.17
N ILE A 468 -150.93 -46.61 49.20
CA ILE A 468 -151.17 -47.11 50.56
C ILE A 468 -152.33 -46.33 51.20
N ASP A 469 -152.33 -45.00 51.13
CA ASP A 469 -153.43 -44.16 51.62
C ASP A 469 -154.76 -44.53 50.96
N LEU A 470 -154.76 -44.76 49.64
CA LEU A 470 -155.92 -45.24 48.88
C LEU A 470 -156.38 -46.64 49.32
N LYS A 471 -155.45 -47.54 49.68
CA LYS A 471 -155.79 -48.87 50.25
C LYS A 471 -156.40 -48.74 51.64
N GLU A 472 -155.84 -47.90 52.52
CA GLU A 472 -156.43 -47.65 53.84
C GLU A 472 -157.82 -47.01 53.74
N HIS A 473 -158.00 -46.04 52.84
CA HIS A 473 -159.29 -45.40 52.59
C HIS A 473 -160.31 -46.40 52.02
N ALA A 474 -159.90 -47.34 51.16
CA ALA A 474 -160.74 -48.43 50.67
C ALA A 474 -161.10 -49.44 51.79
N SER A 475 -160.15 -49.80 52.66
CA SER A 475 -160.38 -50.65 53.83
C SER A 475 -161.32 -49.99 54.84
N SER A 476 -161.21 -48.68 55.04
CA SER A 476 -162.11 -47.88 55.87
C SER A 476 -163.54 -47.88 55.31
N LEU A 477 -163.71 -47.68 54.00
CA LEU A 477 -165.00 -47.81 53.30
C LEU A 477 -165.61 -49.21 53.43
N ALA A 478 -164.80 -50.28 53.33
CA ALA A 478 -165.28 -51.65 53.57
C ALA A 478 -165.79 -51.83 55.01
N SER A 479 -165.10 -51.27 56.02
CA SER A 479 -165.54 -51.29 57.41
C SER A 479 -166.86 -50.53 57.65
N ALA A 480 -167.12 -49.48 56.87
CA ALA A 480 -168.34 -48.69 56.95
C ALA A 480 -169.57 -49.42 56.36
N GLY A 481 -169.37 -50.35 55.43
CA GLY A 481 -170.45 -51.18 54.86
C GLY A 481 -171.10 -52.10 55.90
N LEU A 482 -170.27 -52.85 56.64
CA LEU A 482 -170.72 -53.85 57.63
C LEU A 482 -171.52 -53.24 58.80
N LYS A 483 -171.34 -51.95 59.09
CA LYS A 483 -172.13 -51.20 60.08
C LYS A 483 -173.51 -50.74 59.59
N ARG A 484 -173.87 -50.97 58.32
CA ARG A 484 -175.20 -50.66 57.75
C ARG A 484 -176.09 -51.90 57.69
N ASP A 485 -175.60 -53.04 57.21
CA ASP A 485 -176.37 -54.31 57.14
C ASP A 485 -176.88 -54.77 58.51
N SER A 486 -176.03 -54.67 59.54
CA SER A 486 -176.36 -54.99 60.94
C SER A 486 -177.49 -54.09 61.52
N LYS A 487 -177.71 -52.92 60.91
CA LYS A 487 -178.73 -51.94 61.31
C LYS A 487 -180.04 -52.06 60.50
N LEU A 488 -180.06 -52.89 59.46
CA LEU A 488 -181.21 -53.08 58.58
C LEU A 488 -182.08 -54.25 59.05
N LYS A 489 -181.46 -55.41 59.35
CA LYS A 489 -182.14 -56.59 59.92
C LYS A 489 -182.80 -56.35 61.29
N SER A 490 -182.36 -55.35 62.04
CA SER A 490 -182.93 -54.97 63.34
C SER A 490 -184.20 -54.11 63.23
N LEU A 491 -184.52 -53.57 62.04
CA LEU A 491 -185.72 -52.76 61.81
C LEU A 491 -186.90 -53.57 61.25
N GLU A 492 -186.64 -54.64 60.49
CA GLU A 492 -187.70 -55.50 59.92
C GLU A 492 -188.50 -56.24 61.01
N ILE A 493 -187.82 -56.77 62.04
CA ILE A 493 -188.44 -57.50 63.16
C ILE A 493 -189.32 -56.57 64.02
N ALA A 494 -189.02 -55.27 64.04
CA ALA A 494 -189.72 -54.29 64.89
C ALA A 494 -191.12 -53.88 64.40
N ILE A 495 -191.49 -54.25 63.15
CA ILE A 495 -192.74 -53.80 62.53
C ILE A 495 -193.92 -54.72 62.86
N GLU A 496 -193.72 -56.05 62.85
CA GLU A 496 -194.84 -56.99 62.99
C GLU A 496 -195.41 -57.06 64.42
N GLN A 497 -194.55 -56.86 65.44
CA GLN A 497 -194.94 -56.92 66.86
C GLN A 497 -195.65 -55.66 67.39
N LYS A 498 -196.15 -54.78 66.52
CA LYS A 498 -196.77 -53.49 66.91
C LYS A 498 -198.23 -53.27 66.49
N LYS A 499 -198.90 -54.29 65.94
CA LYS A 499 -200.22 -54.11 65.30
C LYS A 499 -201.44 -54.18 66.24
N GLU A 500 -201.32 -54.80 67.42
CA GLU A 500 -202.51 -55.28 68.16
C GLU A 500 -202.73 -54.64 69.55
N GLU A 501 -201.70 -54.44 70.37
CA GLU A 501 -201.85 -53.86 71.72
C GLU A 501 -201.71 -52.33 71.76
N CYS A 502 -202.57 -51.66 70.98
CA CYS A 502 -202.98 -50.27 71.23
C CYS A 502 -204.42 -50.21 71.80
N SER A 503 -204.92 -51.32 72.36
CA SER A 503 -206.24 -51.40 72.99
C SER A 503 -206.13 -51.19 74.50
N LYS A 504 -206.71 -50.09 75.00
CA LYS A 504 -206.70 -49.70 76.43
C LYS A 504 -205.27 -49.55 76.97
N LEU A 505 -204.45 -48.61 76.46
CA LEU A 505 -204.76 -47.17 76.38
C LEU A 505 -205.50 -46.64 77.61
N GLU A 506 -205.16 -45.43 78.02
CA GLU A 506 -205.66 -44.96 79.31
C GLU A 506 -207.05 -44.34 79.17
N ALA A 507 -208.04 -45.17 79.43
CA ALA A 507 -209.02 -44.77 80.42
C ALA A 507 -208.35 -44.93 81.82
N GLN A 508 -208.09 -43.89 82.62
CA GLN A 508 -208.24 -42.44 82.38
C GLN A 508 -207.18 -41.67 83.25
N LEU A 509 -206.20 -40.85 82.83
CA LEU A 509 -205.49 -40.46 81.57
C LEU A 509 -204.11 -39.85 82.01
N LYS A 510 -202.90 -40.09 81.44
CA LYS A 510 -202.45 -40.99 80.36
C LYS A 510 -201.01 -41.60 80.59
N LYS A 511 -200.91 -42.54 81.55
CA LYS A 511 -199.95 -43.68 81.76
C LYS A 511 -198.40 -43.53 81.74
N GLN A 512 -197.78 -44.23 82.72
CA GLN A 512 -196.35 -44.61 82.87
C GLN A 512 -195.83 -45.75 81.94
N ALA A 513 -194.51 -45.78 81.65
CA ALA A 513 -193.56 -46.93 81.57
C ALA A 513 -192.13 -46.43 81.12
N GLU A 514 -190.91 -46.90 81.51
CA GLU A 514 -190.34 -48.00 82.34
C GLU A 514 -190.01 -49.33 81.59
N GLN A 515 -188.89 -50.08 81.79
CA GLN A 515 -187.67 -49.95 82.63
C GLN A 515 -186.53 -50.99 82.22
N LEU A 516 -185.25 -50.79 82.64
CA LEU A 516 -184.16 -51.82 82.87
C LEU A 516 -183.60 -52.65 81.65
N PHE A 517 -182.68 -53.67 81.69
CA PHE A 517 -181.39 -54.05 82.38
C PHE A 517 -180.99 -55.53 81.96
N ASN A 518 -179.78 -56.13 81.96
CA ASN A 518 -178.31 -55.84 81.81
C ASN A 518 -177.50 -57.22 81.79
N GLN A 519 -176.15 -57.24 81.91
CA GLN A 519 -175.19 -58.41 82.05
C GLN A 519 -174.74 -59.11 80.73
N MET A 520 -173.51 -59.67 80.54
CA MET A 520 -172.22 -59.81 81.28
C MET A 520 -171.04 -59.99 80.23
N TYR A 521 -169.76 -60.44 80.42
CA TYR A 521 -169.00 -61.17 81.47
C TYR A 521 -167.50 -60.73 81.62
N ASN A 522 -166.49 -61.58 81.30
CA ASN A 522 -165.07 -61.55 81.77
C ASN A 522 -164.15 -62.50 80.92
N PRO A 523 -162.78 -62.60 81.06
CA PRO A 523 -161.78 -61.82 81.84
C PRO A 523 -160.41 -61.49 81.12
N ALA A 524 -159.38 -61.07 81.90
CA ALA A 524 -157.93 -60.80 81.59
C ALA A 524 -157.56 -59.34 81.14
N HIS A 525 -156.33 -58.78 81.20
CA HIS A 525 -155.02 -58.86 81.96
C HIS A 525 -154.13 -57.66 81.42
N ASN A 526 -153.03 -57.09 81.96
CA ASN A 526 -152.18 -57.09 83.19
C ASN A 526 -151.36 -55.73 83.20
N ILE A 527 -150.66 -55.15 84.21
CA ILE A 527 -150.01 -55.54 85.50
C ILE A 527 -148.54 -56.06 85.35
N GLU A 528 -147.45 -55.61 86.01
CA GLU A 528 -147.00 -54.54 86.99
C GLU A 528 -145.44 -54.66 87.14
N ASP A 529 -144.56 -53.80 87.72
CA ASP A 529 -144.40 -52.33 87.89
C ASP A 529 -142.91 -51.98 88.31
N ASP A 530 -142.56 -50.82 88.93
CA ASP A 530 -141.16 -50.27 89.05
C ASP A 530 -140.60 -49.86 90.48
N SER A 531 -139.27 -49.61 90.54
CA SER A 531 -138.52 -48.64 91.37
C SER A 531 -137.79 -49.02 92.70
N ARG A 532 -136.49 -48.64 92.75
CA ARG A 532 -135.61 -48.14 93.87
C ARG A 532 -135.52 -48.86 95.25
N MET A 533 -134.28 -49.03 95.78
CA MET A 533 -133.70 -48.35 96.98
C MET A 533 -132.34 -48.95 97.46
N ASN A 534 -131.68 -48.34 98.46
CA ASN A 534 -130.31 -48.61 98.96
C ASN A 534 -130.27 -49.11 100.44
N PRO A 535 -129.23 -49.85 100.87
CA PRO A 535 -128.63 -49.60 102.19
C PRO A 535 -127.07 -49.73 102.26
N GLU A 536 -126.54 -49.38 103.44
CA GLU A 536 -125.13 -49.05 103.75
C GLU A 536 -124.33 -50.22 104.40
N PHE A 537 -123.02 -50.05 104.62
CA PHE A 537 -122.14 -50.89 105.46
C PHE A 537 -121.79 -52.32 105.01
N ALA A 538 -121.46 -52.49 103.73
CA ALA A 538 -120.51 -53.53 103.29
C ALA A 538 -119.04 -53.02 103.22
N ASP A 539 -118.81 -51.78 103.68
CA ASP A 539 -117.60 -50.99 103.46
C ASP A 539 -116.45 -51.30 104.42
N ARG A 540 -115.61 -52.29 104.07
CA ARG A 540 -114.17 -52.24 104.38
C ARG A 540 -113.30 -53.21 103.58
N ILE A 541 -113.77 -54.45 103.41
CA ILE A 541 -112.87 -55.58 103.09
C ILE A 541 -112.47 -55.60 101.60
N LYS A 542 -113.39 -55.30 100.68
CA LYS A 542 -113.11 -55.32 99.23
C LYS A 542 -112.30 -54.11 98.70
N GLN A 543 -112.00 -53.13 99.55
CA GLN A 543 -111.35 -51.88 99.14
C GLN A 543 -109.83 -51.93 99.32
N LEU A 544 -109.37 -52.46 100.45
CA LEU A 544 -107.94 -52.71 100.73
C LEU A 544 -107.30 -53.68 99.73
N ASP A 545 -108.05 -54.69 99.27
CA ASP A 545 -107.57 -55.70 98.31
C ASP A 545 -107.32 -55.10 96.90
N LYS A 546 -108.03 -54.01 96.55
CA LYS A 546 -107.76 -53.24 95.32
C LYS A 546 -106.52 -52.36 95.44
N GLU A 547 -106.33 -51.69 96.58
CA GLU A 547 -105.14 -50.85 96.83
C GLU A 547 -103.84 -51.70 96.81
N ALA A 548 -103.90 -52.92 97.35
CA ALA A 548 -102.80 -53.90 97.31
C ALA A 548 -102.46 -54.47 95.90
N SER A 549 -103.31 -54.25 94.90
CA SER A 549 -103.03 -54.51 93.49
C SER A 549 -102.53 -53.24 92.77
N TYR A 550 -103.10 -52.08 93.09
CA TYR A 550 -102.80 -50.80 92.46
C TYR A 550 -101.30 -50.42 92.59
N TYR A 551 -100.76 -50.48 93.81
CA TYR A 551 -99.32 -50.19 94.04
C TYR A 551 -98.37 -51.24 93.45
N ARG A 552 -98.87 -52.45 93.15
CA ARG A 552 -98.07 -53.51 92.51
C ARG A 552 -97.86 -53.19 91.02
N ASP A 553 -98.92 -52.73 90.37
CA ASP A 553 -98.91 -52.27 88.97
C ASP A 553 -98.13 -50.97 88.77
N GLU A 554 -98.21 -50.01 89.70
CA GLU A 554 -97.40 -48.78 89.63
C GLU A 554 -95.90 -49.08 89.77
N CYS A 555 -95.52 -49.98 90.68
CA CYS A 555 -94.11 -50.38 90.83
C CYS A 555 -93.56 -51.07 89.55
N GLY A 556 -94.38 -51.89 88.88
CA GLY A 556 -94.00 -52.50 87.61
C GLY A 556 -93.82 -51.49 86.47
N LYS A 557 -94.68 -50.46 86.40
CA LYS A 557 -94.58 -49.38 85.41
C LYS A 557 -93.36 -48.48 85.66
N ALA A 558 -93.05 -48.19 86.93
CA ALA A 558 -91.85 -47.43 87.29
C ALA A 558 -90.55 -48.16 86.91
N GLN A 559 -90.48 -49.48 87.12
CA GLN A 559 -89.32 -50.29 86.72
C GLN A 559 -89.13 -50.29 85.19
N ALA A 560 -90.20 -50.48 84.43
CA ALA A 560 -90.12 -50.53 82.96
C ALA A 560 -89.62 -49.21 82.33
N GLU A 561 -89.97 -48.05 82.91
CA GLU A 561 -89.47 -46.76 82.42
C GLU A 561 -88.00 -46.51 82.81
N VAL A 562 -87.52 -47.05 83.94
CA VAL A 562 -86.08 -47.04 84.29
C VAL A 562 -85.27 -47.87 83.29
N ASP A 563 -85.72 -49.07 82.96
CA ASP A 563 -85.03 -49.94 82.01
C ASP A 563 -84.98 -49.31 80.60
N ARG A 564 -86.06 -48.64 80.20
CA ARG A 564 -86.14 -47.86 78.95
C ARG A 564 -85.17 -46.68 78.92
N LEU A 565 -85.03 -45.93 80.01
CA LEU A 565 -84.09 -44.81 80.11
C LEU A 565 -82.63 -45.27 80.08
N LEU A 566 -82.33 -46.48 80.58
CA LEU A 566 -81.01 -47.10 80.48
C LEU A 566 -80.67 -47.53 79.04
N GLU A 567 -81.65 -47.98 78.25
CA GLU A 567 -81.43 -48.30 76.83
C GLU A 567 -81.09 -47.03 76.03
N ILE A 568 -81.87 -45.95 76.21
CA ILE A 568 -81.63 -44.65 75.56
C ILE A 568 -80.24 -44.09 75.91
N LEU A 569 -79.78 -44.27 77.16
CA LEU A 569 -78.43 -43.87 77.57
C LEU A 569 -77.32 -44.61 76.80
N LYS A 570 -77.47 -45.92 76.55
CA LYS A 570 -76.52 -46.67 75.70
C LYS A 570 -76.56 -46.20 74.25
N GLU A 571 -77.73 -45.93 73.69
CA GLU A 571 -77.86 -45.44 72.32
C GLU A 571 -77.15 -44.10 72.12
N VAL A 572 -77.34 -43.16 73.06
CA VAL A 572 -76.66 -41.85 73.05
C VAL A 572 -75.13 -41.99 73.24
N GLU A 573 -74.66 -42.89 74.10
CA GLU A 573 -73.23 -43.14 74.29
C GLU A 573 -72.59 -43.80 73.05
N ASN A 574 -73.29 -44.72 72.38
CA ASN A 574 -72.86 -45.30 71.11
C ASN A 574 -72.83 -44.26 69.97
N GLU A 575 -73.86 -43.44 69.82
CA GLU A 575 -73.89 -42.36 68.83
C GLU A 575 -72.73 -41.38 69.01
N LYS A 576 -72.39 -41.04 70.26
CA LYS A 576 -71.23 -40.19 70.58
C LYS A 576 -69.94 -40.85 70.09
N ASN A 577 -69.72 -42.12 70.46
CA ASN A 577 -68.51 -42.86 70.10
C ASN A 577 -68.30 -42.98 68.58
N ASP A 578 -69.37 -43.06 67.78
CA ASP A 578 -69.26 -43.09 66.31
C ASP A 578 -69.06 -41.70 65.69
N LYS A 579 -69.61 -40.63 66.28
CA LYS A 579 -69.33 -39.24 65.88
C LYS A 579 -67.87 -38.86 66.14
N ASP A 580 -67.32 -39.25 67.29
CA ASP A 580 -65.90 -39.02 67.64
C ASP A 580 -64.94 -39.76 66.67
N LYS A 581 -65.25 -41.00 66.26
CA LYS A 581 -64.50 -41.70 65.19
C LYS A 581 -64.55 -40.93 63.87
N LYS A 582 -65.71 -40.38 63.49
CA LYS A 582 -65.90 -39.65 62.23
C LYS A 582 -65.06 -38.38 62.15
N ILE A 583 -64.90 -37.67 63.28
CA ILE A 583 -64.03 -36.50 63.39
C ILE A 583 -62.57 -36.89 63.15
N ALA A 584 -62.08 -37.96 63.83
CA ALA A 584 -60.71 -38.43 63.69
C ALA A 584 -60.33 -38.87 62.25
N GLU A 585 -61.28 -39.45 61.51
CA GLU A 585 -61.08 -39.76 60.08
C GLU A 585 -60.90 -38.50 59.22
N LEU A 586 -61.74 -37.48 59.44
CA LEU A 586 -61.71 -36.22 58.67
C LEU A 586 -60.45 -35.41 58.94
N GLU A 587 -60.01 -35.30 60.19
CA GLU A 587 -58.75 -34.65 60.55
C GLU A 587 -57.54 -35.32 59.89
N ARG A 588 -57.52 -36.65 59.85
CA ARG A 588 -56.45 -37.42 59.18
C ARG A 588 -56.44 -37.15 57.67
N HIS A 589 -57.61 -37.12 57.03
CA HIS A 589 -57.74 -36.87 55.60
C HIS A 589 -57.31 -35.43 55.21
N MET A 590 -57.68 -34.44 56.03
CA MET A 590 -57.19 -33.05 55.94
C MET A 590 -55.66 -32.96 56.06
N LYS A 591 -55.07 -33.70 57.00
CA LYS A 591 -53.62 -33.70 57.25
C LYS A 591 -52.83 -34.28 56.07
N ASP A 592 -53.35 -35.30 55.41
CA ASP A 592 -52.69 -35.93 54.26
C ASP A 592 -52.94 -35.20 52.92
N GLN A 593 -54.06 -34.49 52.75
CA GLN A 593 -54.19 -33.53 51.63
C GLN A 593 -53.21 -32.36 51.74
N ASN A 594 -53.07 -31.76 52.94
CA ASN A 594 -52.13 -30.65 53.15
C ASN A 594 -50.67 -31.04 52.85
N LYS A 595 -50.24 -32.28 53.19
CA LYS A 595 -48.93 -32.82 52.77
C LYS A 595 -48.77 -32.89 51.25
N LYS A 596 -49.80 -33.34 50.52
CA LYS A 596 -49.76 -33.41 49.04
C LYS A 596 -49.62 -32.02 48.41
N VAL A 597 -50.35 -31.03 48.92
CA VAL A 597 -50.24 -29.62 48.46
C VAL A 597 -48.84 -29.06 48.75
N ALA A 598 -48.28 -29.31 49.94
CA ALA A 598 -46.92 -28.88 50.29
C ALA A 598 -45.86 -29.50 49.35
N ASN A 599 -45.95 -30.80 49.08
CA ASN A 599 -45.02 -31.50 48.18
C ASN A 599 -45.12 -31.00 46.73
N LEU A 600 -46.34 -30.74 46.21
CA LEU A 600 -46.53 -30.15 44.88
C LEU A 600 -45.90 -28.76 44.80
N LYS A 601 -46.10 -27.92 45.83
CA LYS A 601 -45.52 -26.57 45.90
C LYS A 601 -43.99 -26.60 45.95
N HIS A 602 -43.40 -27.54 46.71
CA HIS A 602 -41.96 -27.73 46.76
C HIS A 602 -41.38 -28.21 45.42
N ASN A 603 -42.01 -29.20 44.78
CA ASN A 603 -41.55 -29.73 43.50
C ASN A 603 -41.63 -28.67 42.37
N GLN A 604 -42.72 -27.90 42.33
CA GLN A 604 -42.86 -26.78 41.39
C GLN A 604 -41.85 -25.65 41.64
N GLN A 605 -41.39 -25.47 42.89
CA GLN A 605 -40.33 -24.52 43.25
C GLN A 605 -38.93 -25.04 42.86
N LEU A 606 -38.69 -26.35 42.94
CA LEU A 606 -37.47 -26.99 42.43
C LEU A 606 -37.35 -26.88 40.91
N GLU A 607 -38.42 -27.19 40.16
CA GLU A 607 -38.41 -27.06 38.68
C GLU A 607 -38.26 -25.60 38.22
N LYS A 608 -38.87 -24.64 38.93
CA LYS A 608 -38.60 -23.21 38.68
C LYS A 608 -37.12 -22.85 38.93
N LYS A 609 -36.48 -23.43 39.96
CA LYS A 609 -35.05 -23.21 40.22
C LYS A 609 -34.15 -23.83 39.16
N LYS A 610 -34.43 -25.06 38.71
CA LYS A 610 -33.69 -25.70 37.60
C LYS A 610 -33.78 -24.89 36.30
N ASN A 611 -35.00 -24.48 35.91
CA ASN A 611 -35.20 -23.71 34.68
C ASN A 611 -34.53 -22.33 34.75
N ALA A 612 -34.54 -21.66 35.91
CA ALA A 612 -33.79 -20.43 36.12
C ALA A 612 -32.27 -20.64 35.95
N GLN A 613 -31.71 -21.69 36.58
CA GLN A 613 -30.28 -22.02 36.46
C GLN A 613 -29.88 -22.38 35.02
N LEU A 614 -30.71 -23.12 34.29
CA LEU A 614 -30.44 -23.47 32.89
C LEU A 614 -30.43 -22.21 32.00
N LEU A 615 -31.34 -21.27 32.22
CA LEU A 615 -31.46 -20.04 31.45
C LEU A 615 -30.33 -19.04 31.78
N GLU A 616 -29.87 -19.03 33.03
CA GLU A 616 -28.70 -18.27 33.47
C GLU A 616 -27.37 -18.87 32.95
N GLU A 617 -27.27 -20.20 32.82
CA GLU A 617 -26.11 -20.85 32.20
C GLU A 617 -26.08 -20.70 30.68
N VAL A 618 -27.25 -20.72 30.00
CA VAL A 618 -27.35 -20.35 28.58
C VAL A 618 -26.89 -18.91 28.38
N ARG A 619 -27.41 -17.94 29.16
CA ARG A 619 -26.96 -16.55 29.10
C ARG A 619 -25.45 -16.42 29.31
N ARG A 620 -24.87 -17.07 30.33
CA ARG A 620 -23.41 -17.04 30.54
C ARG A 620 -22.63 -17.57 29.35
N ARG A 621 -23.12 -18.59 28.65
CA ARG A 621 -22.48 -19.12 27.44
C ARG A 621 -22.63 -18.14 26.27
N GLU A 622 -23.80 -17.53 26.09
CA GLU A 622 -24.04 -16.47 25.10
C GLU A 622 -23.14 -15.26 25.34
N ASP A 623 -23.11 -14.72 26.57
CA ASP A 623 -22.23 -13.62 26.99
C ASP A 623 -20.76 -13.96 26.75
N THR A 624 -20.30 -15.16 27.14
CA THR A 624 -18.90 -15.58 26.95
C THR A 624 -18.53 -15.78 25.48
N MET A 625 -19.45 -16.22 24.63
CA MET A 625 -19.19 -16.33 23.19
C MET A 625 -19.27 -14.97 22.48
N ALA A 626 -20.13 -14.06 22.94
CA ALA A 626 -20.17 -12.68 22.46
C ALA A 626 -18.90 -11.92 22.83
N ASP A 627 -18.43 -12.02 24.09
CA ASP A 627 -17.19 -11.39 24.57
C ASP A 627 -15.96 -11.93 23.84
N ASN A 628 -15.83 -13.26 23.70
CA ASN A 628 -14.76 -13.86 22.88
C ASN A 628 -14.83 -13.41 21.40
N SER A 629 -16.03 -13.28 20.82
CA SER A 629 -16.18 -12.80 19.43
C SER A 629 -15.80 -11.32 19.28
N GLN A 630 -16.12 -10.48 20.27
CA GLN A 630 -15.71 -9.09 20.30
C GLN A 630 -14.20 -8.96 20.52
N HIS A 631 -13.62 -9.80 21.38
CA HIS A 631 -12.17 -9.83 21.61
C HIS A 631 -11.39 -10.20 20.35
N LEU A 632 -11.82 -11.24 19.62
CA LEU A 632 -11.24 -11.60 18.32
C LEU A 632 -11.36 -10.45 17.30
N GLN A 633 -12.52 -9.80 17.24
CA GLN A 633 -12.76 -8.71 16.29
C GLN A 633 -11.93 -7.45 16.63
N ILE A 634 -11.68 -7.18 17.92
CA ILE A 634 -10.75 -6.14 18.39
C ILE A 634 -9.31 -6.53 18.04
N GLU A 635 -8.90 -7.78 18.23
CA GLU A 635 -7.57 -8.27 17.87
C GLU A 635 -7.31 -8.19 16.35
N GLU A 636 -8.28 -8.57 15.52
CA GLU A 636 -8.21 -8.40 14.06
C GLU A 636 -8.08 -6.92 13.66
N LEU A 637 -8.87 -6.03 14.27
CA LEU A 637 -8.78 -4.58 14.03
C LEU A 637 -7.44 -3.98 14.50
N MET A 638 -6.90 -4.42 15.63
CA MET A 638 -5.57 -4.01 16.10
C MET A 638 -4.47 -4.49 15.16
N ASN A 639 -4.54 -5.73 14.68
CA ASN A 639 -3.59 -6.27 13.70
C ASN A 639 -3.69 -5.55 12.34
N ALA A 640 -4.89 -5.13 11.91
CA ALA A 640 -5.07 -4.31 10.72
C ALA A 640 -4.53 -2.87 10.89
N LEU A 641 -4.71 -2.28 12.07
CA LEU A 641 -4.18 -0.95 12.42
C LEU A 641 -2.64 -0.95 12.46
N GLU A 642 -2.03 -1.98 13.04
CA GLU A 642 -0.57 -2.06 13.11
C GLU A 642 0.05 -2.39 11.73
N LYS A 643 -0.61 -3.18 10.87
CA LYS A 643 -0.21 -3.34 9.46
C LYS A 643 -0.28 -2.03 8.66
N THR A 644 -1.41 -1.33 8.72
CA THR A 644 -1.57 -0.05 7.99
C THR A 644 -0.62 1.03 8.51
N ARG A 645 -0.24 0.98 9.79
CA ARG A 645 0.85 1.80 10.35
C ARG A 645 2.22 1.42 9.78
N GLN A 646 2.55 0.13 9.68
CA GLN A 646 3.81 -0.32 9.09
C GLN A 646 3.90 0.02 7.59
N GLU A 647 2.79 -0.09 6.85
CA GLU A 647 2.68 0.39 5.46
C GLU A 647 2.84 1.92 5.34
N LEU A 648 2.29 2.68 6.29
CA LEU A 648 2.45 4.13 6.38
C LEU A 648 3.91 4.53 6.68
N ASP A 649 4.61 3.83 7.57
CA ASP A 649 6.01 4.11 7.86
C ASP A 649 6.95 3.64 6.73
N ALA A 650 6.61 2.54 6.03
CA ALA A 650 7.30 2.10 4.81
C ALA A 650 7.04 3.01 3.59
N THR A 651 5.90 3.71 3.52
CA THR A 651 5.65 4.74 2.50
C THR A 651 6.35 6.05 2.83
N LYS A 652 6.42 6.47 4.11
CA LYS A 652 7.28 7.60 4.55
C LYS A 652 8.76 7.35 4.23
N ALA A 653 9.28 6.15 4.50
CA ALA A 653 10.67 5.81 4.20
C ALA A 653 10.97 5.88 2.69
N ARG A 654 10.06 5.38 1.85
CA ARG A 654 10.16 5.51 0.38
C ARG A 654 10.08 6.97 -0.07
N LEU A 655 9.19 7.78 0.51
CA LEU A 655 9.06 9.21 0.18
C LEU A 655 10.31 10.01 0.57
N ALA A 656 10.91 9.75 1.74
CA ALA A 656 12.16 10.39 2.15
C ALA A 656 13.32 10.03 1.19
N SER A 657 13.39 8.76 0.77
CA SER A 657 14.38 8.29 -0.20
C SER A 657 14.20 8.94 -1.59
N THR A 658 12.96 9.06 -2.10
CA THR A 658 12.72 9.74 -3.38
C THR A 658 12.94 11.25 -3.30
N GLN A 659 12.63 11.90 -2.18
CA GLN A 659 12.95 13.30 -1.92
C GLN A 659 14.46 13.54 -1.87
N GLN A 660 15.23 12.68 -1.19
CA GLN A 660 16.70 12.75 -1.22
C GLN A 660 17.24 12.57 -2.64
N SER A 661 16.77 11.55 -3.38
CA SER A 661 17.20 11.33 -4.77
C SER A 661 16.81 12.47 -5.73
N LEU A 662 15.75 13.23 -5.42
CA LEU A 662 15.40 14.44 -6.15
C LEU A 662 16.38 15.58 -5.83
N ALA A 663 16.63 15.86 -4.55
CA ALA A 663 17.59 16.89 -4.12
C ALA A 663 19.02 16.62 -4.64
N GLU A 664 19.46 15.36 -4.66
CA GLU A 664 20.74 14.95 -5.27
C GLU A 664 20.79 15.23 -6.77
N LYS A 665 19.68 15.01 -7.50
CA LYS A 665 19.57 15.33 -8.94
C LYS A 665 19.51 16.84 -9.19
N GLU A 666 18.81 17.59 -8.35
CA GLU A 666 18.74 19.06 -8.44
C GLU A 666 20.11 19.70 -8.19
N ALA A 667 20.84 19.25 -7.16
CA ALA A 667 22.23 19.64 -6.90
C ALA A 667 23.16 19.26 -8.06
N HIS A 668 23.00 18.06 -8.64
CA HIS A 668 23.79 17.66 -9.81
C HIS A 668 23.48 18.51 -11.05
N LEU A 669 22.21 18.87 -11.27
CA LEU A 669 21.78 19.73 -12.37
C LEU A 669 22.26 21.18 -12.19
N ALA A 670 22.28 21.69 -10.96
CA ALA A 670 22.90 22.98 -10.63
C ALA A 670 24.41 22.95 -10.91
N ASN A 671 25.13 21.90 -10.51
CA ASN A 671 26.55 21.74 -10.82
C ASN A 671 26.81 21.65 -12.34
N LEU A 672 25.96 20.96 -13.10
CA LEU A 672 26.04 20.93 -14.56
C LEU A 672 25.74 22.28 -15.23
N ARG A 673 24.89 23.13 -14.63
CA ARG A 673 24.71 24.52 -15.06
C ARG A 673 25.98 25.34 -14.81
N ILE A 674 26.54 25.28 -13.60
CA ILE A 674 27.77 26.00 -13.23
C ILE A 674 28.95 25.61 -14.14
N GLU A 675 29.17 24.31 -14.33
CA GLU A 675 30.24 23.80 -15.20
C GLU A 675 30.03 24.22 -16.67
N ARG A 676 28.79 24.23 -17.16
CA ARG A 676 28.47 24.76 -18.50
C ARG A 676 28.67 26.28 -18.61
N ARG A 677 28.40 27.06 -17.55
CA ARG A 677 28.69 28.51 -17.50
C ARG A 677 30.21 28.75 -17.57
N LYS A 678 31.00 28.01 -16.79
CA LYS A 678 32.48 28.04 -16.81
C LYS A 678 33.08 27.69 -18.18
N GLN A 679 32.60 26.62 -18.81
CA GLN A 679 33.04 26.23 -20.16
C GLN A 679 32.70 27.29 -21.23
N LEU A 680 31.58 28.01 -21.10
CA LEU A 680 31.26 29.14 -21.98
C LEU A 680 32.19 30.34 -21.77
N GLU A 681 32.58 30.62 -20.53
CA GLU A 681 33.56 31.65 -20.20
C GLU A 681 34.95 31.34 -20.77
N GLU A 682 35.45 30.11 -20.56
CA GLU A 682 36.71 29.60 -21.14
C GLU A 682 36.71 29.69 -22.68
N ILE A 683 35.60 29.35 -23.34
CA ILE A 683 35.45 29.47 -24.80
C ILE A 683 35.46 30.94 -25.27
N LEU A 684 34.97 31.88 -24.47
CA LEU A 684 35.05 33.31 -24.80
C LEU A 684 36.44 33.89 -24.52
N GLU A 685 37.13 33.43 -23.48
CA GLU A 685 38.53 33.79 -23.21
C GLU A 685 39.48 33.29 -24.31
N MET A 686 39.45 32.01 -24.66
CA MET A 686 40.25 31.46 -25.78
C MET A 686 39.99 32.19 -27.11
N LYS A 687 38.75 32.64 -27.37
CA LYS A 687 38.44 33.48 -28.55
C LYS A 687 39.03 34.88 -28.45
N GLN A 688 39.06 35.48 -27.26
CA GLN A 688 39.67 36.78 -27.02
C GLN A 688 41.20 36.70 -27.22
N GLU A 689 41.84 35.66 -26.68
CA GLU A 689 43.27 35.38 -26.87
C GLU A 689 43.63 35.11 -28.33
N ALA A 690 42.88 34.26 -29.03
CA ALA A 690 43.11 33.97 -30.44
C ALA A 690 42.99 35.22 -31.33
N LEU A 691 42.05 36.13 -31.02
CA LEU A 691 41.93 37.42 -31.71
C LEU A 691 43.09 38.36 -31.39
N LEU A 692 43.56 38.41 -30.13
CA LEU A 692 44.74 39.18 -29.74
C LEU A 692 46.01 38.67 -30.43
N ALA A 693 46.21 37.35 -30.48
CA ALA A 693 47.32 36.72 -31.19
C ALA A 693 47.29 37.05 -32.69
N ALA A 694 46.13 36.93 -33.35
CA ALA A 694 45.97 37.28 -34.75
C ALA A 694 46.24 38.78 -35.02
N ILE A 695 45.81 39.68 -34.13
CA ILE A 695 46.12 41.12 -34.22
C ILE A 695 47.64 41.35 -34.11
N SER A 696 48.30 40.69 -33.17
CA SER A 696 49.76 40.77 -32.99
C SER A 696 50.53 40.21 -34.18
N GLU A 697 50.04 39.15 -34.82
CA GLU A 697 50.61 38.59 -36.05
C GLU A 697 50.49 39.58 -37.22
N LYS A 698 49.34 40.25 -37.36
CA LYS A 698 49.17 41.29 -38.39
C LYS A 698 50.08 42.50 -38.13
N ASP A 699 50.26 42.93 -36.88
CA ASP A 699 51.19 44.01 -36.55
C ASP A 699 52.67 43.63 -36.79
N ALA A 700 53.07 42.39 -36.47
CA ALA A 700 54.41 41.90 -36.81
C ALA A 700 54.64 41.86 -38.33
N ASN A 701 53.67 41.36 -39.11
CA ASN A 701 53.73 41.36 -40.57
C ASN A 701 53.76 42.78 -41.17
N ILE A 702 53.01 43.72 -40.60
CA ILE A 702 53.07 45.14 -40.99
C ILE A 702 54.48 45.70 -40.73
N ALA A 703 55.04 45.49 -39.54
CA ALA A 703 56.37 45.98 -39.19
C ALA A 703 57.47 45.39 -40.09
N LEU A 704 57.42 44.09 -40.39
CA LEU A 704 58.38 43.45 -41.30
C LEU A 704 58.30 44.01 -42.73
N LEU A 705 57.09 44.29 -43.24
CA LEU A 705 56.92 44.92 -44.54
C LEU A 705 57.33 46.39 -44.54
N GLU A 706 57.04 47.16 -43.48
CA GLU A 706 57.45 48.57 -43.37
C GLU A 706 58.98 48.73 -43.23
N LEU A 707 59.66 47.78 -42.59
CA LEU A 707 61.13 47.73 -42.50
C LEU A 707 61.81 47.27 -43.81
N SER A 708 61.15 46.46 -44.65
CA SER A 708 61.73 45.90 -45.89
C SER A 708 61.30 46.60 -47.19
N ALA A 709 60.27 47.45 -47.16
CA ALA A 709 59.71 48.10 -48.33
C ALA A 709 60.56 49.27 -48.87
N SER A 710 61.31 49.02 -49.95
CA SER A 710 62.01 50.03 -50.75
C SER A 710 61.08 50.92 -51.60
N LYS A 711 60.10 51.59 -50.96
CA LYS A 711 59.07 52.47 -51.57
C LYS A 711 58.29 51.87 -52.75
N LYS A 712 58.21 50.54 -52.86
CA LYS A 712 57.48 49.85 -53.95
C LYS A 712 55.97 49.94 -53.70
N LYS A 713 55.22 50.36 -54.73
CA LYS A 713 53.76 50.53 -54.66
C LYS A 713 53.03 49.27 -54.15
N LYS A 714 53.43 48.09 -54.64
CA LYS A 714 52.83 46.79 -54.26
C LYS A 714 52.95 46.49 -52.76
N THR A 715 54.13 46.67 -52.15
CA THR A 715 54.32 46.45 -50.71
C THR A 715 53.53 47.47 -49.87
N GLN A 716 53.32 48.69 -50.38
CA GLN A 716 52.48 49.69 -49.72
C GLN A 716 50.98 49.34 -49.81
N GLU A 717 50.54 48.76 -50.94
CA GLU A 717 49.19 48.21 -51.10
C GLU A 717 48.95 46.99 -50.17
N GLU A 718 49.94 46.11 -50.02
CA GLU A 718 49.92 44.96 -49.10
C GLU A 718 49.85 45.40 -47.61
N VAL A 719 50.66 46.40 -47.20
CA VAL A 719 50.56 47.01 -45.85
C VAL A 719 49.19 47.64 -45.61
N MET A 720 48.61 48.33 -46.60
CA MET A 720 47.25 48.87 -46.49
C MET A 720 46.17 47.78 -46.46
N ALA A 721 46.41 46.58 -47.01
CA ALA A 721 45.50 45.45 -46.87
C ALA A 721 45.54 44.88 -45.45
N LEU A 722 46.75 44.61 -44.92
CA LEU A 722 46.95 44.10 -43.56
C LEU A 722 46.40 45.05 -42.48
N LYS A 723 46.55 46.38 -42.64
CA LYS A 723 45.96 47.35 -41.69
C LYS A 723 44.43 47.26 -41.65
N ARG A 724 43.76 47.20 -42.81
CA ARG A 724 42.29 46.99 -42.87
C ARG A 724 41.85 45.63 -42.34
N GLU A 725 42.69 44.60 -42.46
CA GLU A 725 42.42 43.28 -41.89
C GLU A 725 42.54 43.32 -40.35
N LYS A 726 43.57 43.99 -39.83
CA LYS A 726 43.74 44.23 -38.39
C LYS A 726 42.58 45.02 -37.80
N ASP A 727 42.11 46.07 -38.47
CA ASP A 727 40.97 46.87 -38.01
C ASP A 727 39.68 46.02 -37.85
N ARG A 728 39.48 45.03 -38.74
CA ARG A 728 38.38 44.06 -38.63
C ARG A 728 38.55 43.12 -37.42
N LEU A 729 39.76 42.60 -37.21
CA LEU A 729 40.07 41.76 -36.04
C LEU A 729 39.90 42.54 -34.73
N VAL A 730 40.34 43.80 -34.67
CA VAL A 730 40.13 44.71 -33.52
C VAL A 730 38.64 44.98 -33.27
N HIS A 731 37.82 45.09 -34.33
CA HIS A 731 36.38 45.23 -34.19
C HIS A 731 35.72 43.94 -33.66
N GLN A 732 36.13 42.77 -34.16
CA GLN A 732 35.71 41.46 -33.64
C GLN A 732 36.12 41.27 -32.18
N LEU A 733 37.33 41.67 -31.80
CA LEU A 733 37.82 41.61 -30.43
C LEU A 733 36.93 42.43 -29.48
N LYS A 734 36.60 43.68 -29.84
CA LYS A 734 35.65 44.51 -29.08
C LYS A 734 34.29 43.84 -28.92
N GLN A 735 33.78 43.22 -29.99
CA GLN A 735 32.51 42.48 -29.93
C GLN A 735 32.59 41.26 -29.00
N GLN A 736 33.68 40.48 -29.03
CA GLN A 736 33.85 39.34 -28.10
C GLN A 736 34.00 39.79 -26.65
N THR A 737 34.74 40.87 -26.38
CA THR A 737 34.82 41.46 -25.03
C THR A 737 33.44 41.91 -24.54
N GLN A 738 32.62 42.52 -25.39
CA GLN A 738 31.24 42.88 -25.05
C GLN A 738 30.35 41.65 -24.80
N ASN A 739 30.48 40.60 -25.61
CA ASN A 739 29.77 39.33 -25.39
C ASN A 739 30.15 38.68 -24.05
N ARG A 740 31.45 38.70 -23.69
CA ARG A 740 31.94 38.16 -22.41
C ARG A 740 31.45 38.96 -21.22
N MET A 741 31.50 40.29 -21.29
CA MET A 741 30.90 41.15 -20.24
C MET A 741 29.40 40.92 -20.10
N LYS A 742 28.66 40.68 -21.20
CA LYS A 742 27.24 40.38 -21.10
C LYS A 742 26.97 39.05 -20.40
N LEU A 743 27.69 37.97 -20.77
CA LEU A 743 27.56 36.67 -20.09
C LEU A 743 27.80 36.82 -18.57
N MET A 744 28.81 37.61 -18.19
CA MET A 744 29.13 37.87 -16.78
C MET A 744 28.09 38.72 -16.04
N ALA A 745 27.30 39.55 -16.75
CA ALA A 745 26.18 40.28 -16.18
C ALA A 745 24.94 39.38 -16.03
N ASP A 746 24.58 38.63 -17.09
CA ASP A 746 23.45 37.69 -17.10
C ASP A 746 23.60 36.61 -15.98
N ASN A 747 24.84 36.30 -15.55
CA ASN A 747 25.14 35.38 -14.44
C ASN A 747 24.69 35.88 -13.04
N TYR A 748 24.63 37.19 -12.78
CA TYR A 748 24.42 37.73 -11.42
C TYR A 748 22.95 37.67 -10.95
N ASP A 749 21.99 37.78 -11.88
CA ASP A 749 20.56 37.73 -11.55
C ASP A 749 20.09 36.29 -11.25
N GLU A 750 20.67 35.28 -11.91
CA GLU A 750 20.21 33.87 -11.83
C GLU A 750 20.49 33.23 -10.46
N ASP A 751 21.68 33.44 -9.89
CA ASP A 751 22.09 32.81 -8.62
C ASP A 751 21.35 33.41 -7.40
N HIS A 752 20.92 34.67 -7.47
CA HIS A 752 20.11 35.30 -6.42
C HIS A 752 18.71 34.68 -6.29
N HIS A 753 18.17 34.06 -7.34
CA HIS A 753 16.83 33.45 -7.29
C HIS A 753 16.80 32.08 -6.58
N HIS A 754 17.92 31.33 -6.55
CA HIS A 754 17.94 30.02 -5.87
C HIS A 754 17.96 30.11 -4.34
N TYR A 755 18.62 31.12 -3.75
CA TYR A 755 18.73 31.23 -2.28
C TYR A 755 17.42 31.55 -1.54
N HIS A 756 16.39 32.08 -2.23
CA HIS A 756 15.10 32.42 -1.60
C HIS A 756 14.04 31.31 -1.63
N HIS A 757 14.27 30.19 -2.32
CA HIS A 757 13.28 29.10 -2.46
C HIS A 757 13.55 27.87 -1.54
N HIS A 758 14.52 27.96 -0.63
CA HIS A 758 14.98 26.83 0.19
C HIS A 758 14.91 27.05 1.71
N HIS A 759 14.04 27.94 2.20
CA HIS A 759 13.90 28.24 3.63
C HIS A 759 12.48 28.17 4.22
N HIS A 760 11.51 27.59 3.49
CA HIS A 760 10.15 27.36 3.98
C HIS A 760 9.67 25.92 3.74
N HIS A 761 10.25 24.94 4.45
CA HIS A 761 9.52 23.86 5.16
C HIS A 761 10.48 22.82 5.80
N HIS A 762 10.77 22.97 7.10
CA HIS A 762 10.48 21.97 8.14
C HIS A 762 11.17 22.29 9.48
N HIS A 763 10.37 22.60 10.49
CA HIS A 763 10.79 22.63 11.90
C HIS A 763 9.70 21.98 12.78
N HIS A 764 9.56 20.65 12.67
CA HIS A 764 8.81 19.88 13.66
C HIS A 764 9.72 19.51 14.83
N ARG A 765 9.64 20.33 15.87
CA ARG A 765 10.38 20.19 17.12
C ARG A 765 9.61 19.29 18.08
N SER A 766 10.16 18.13 18.42
CA SER A 766 9.70 17.32 19.56
C SER A 766 10.17 17.94 20.88
N PRO A 767 9.28 18.07 21.86
CA PRO A 767 9.65 17.81 23.26
C PRO A 767 8.61 16.96 23.99
N GLY A 768 9.04 16.15 24.96
CA GLY A 768 8.16 15.34 25.79
C GLY A 768 8.18 15.74 27.27
N ARG A 769 7.00 15.74 27.91
CA ARG A 769 6.74 15.80 29.37
C ARG A 769 7.15 17.13 30.08
N SER A 770 6.43 17.62 31.11
CA SER A 770 5.27 17.05 31.84
C SER A 770 4.48 18.12 32.64
N GLN A 771 3.37 17.67 33.26
CA GLN A 771 2.64 18.21 34.42
C GLN A 771 1.43 19.17 34.21
N HIS A 772 0.25 18.58 34.46
CA HIS A 772 -0.89 19.06 35.26
C HIS A 772 -1.84 20.20 34.80
N SER A 773 -3.00 19.73 34.29
CA SER A 773 -4.39 20.07 34.69
C SER A 773 -4.93 21.50 34.64
N ASN A 774 -5.98 21.68 33.81
CA ASN A 774 -7.33 22.01 34.34
C ASN A 774 -8.44 21.56 33.36
N HIS A 775 -9.72 21.84 33.68
CA HIS A 775 -10.90 21.11 33.15
C HIS A 775 -11.38 21.45 31.71
N ARG A 776 -11.87 20.41 31.01
CA ARG A 776 -13.19 20.19 30.35
C ARG A 776 -14.14 21.42 30.12
N PRO A 777 -15.07 21.42 29.12
CA PRO A 777 -15.31 20.51 27.97
C PRO A 777 -15.30 21.21 26.57
N SER A 778 -15.57 20.45 25.51
CA SER A 778 -15.85 20.94 24.14
C SER A 778 -17.26 21.58 24.00
N PRO A 779 -17.44 22.61 23.15
CA PRO A 779 -18.75 23.14 22.76
C PRO A 779 -19.21 22.64 21.36
N ASP A 780 -19.76 21.43 21.27
CA ASP A 780 -20.61 21.04 20.14
C ASP A 780 -22.05 21.52 20.37
N GLN A 781 -22.46 22.65 19.76
CA GLN A 781 -23.88 22.96 19.53
C GLN A 781 -24.16 24.21 18.66
N VAL A 782 -24.70 23.96 17.46
CA VAL A 782 -25.86 24.68 16.88
C VAL A 782 -26.68 23.58 16.17
N SER A 783 -27.75 23.00 16.75
CA SER A 783 -29.08 23.58 17.07
C SER A 783 -29.95 23.75 15.80
N CYS A 784 -31.22 23.31 15.72
CA CYS A 784 -32.10 22.58 16.65
C CYS A 784 -33.04 21.64 15.85
N ILE A 785 -33.39 20.44 16.33
CA ILE A 785 -34.59 20.12 17.13
C ILE A 785 -35.93 20.63 16.57
N ALA A 786 -36.79 19.68 16.18
CA ALA A 786 -38.23 19.74 16.37
C ALA A 786 -38.79 18.31 16.51
N ALA A 787 -39.46 18.01 17.62
CA ALA A 787 -40.16 16.75 17.85
C ALA A 787 -41.40 17.00 18.69
N TYR A 788 -42.59 16.70 18.14
CA TYR A 788 -43.87 16.64 18.87
C TYR A 788 -44.98 16.04 18.01
N LEU A 789 -44.93 14.72 17.79
CA LEU A 789 -46.05 13.78 17.61
C LEU A 789 -45.52 12.35 17.50
#